data_AF-A0A356KHF2-F1
#
_entry.id   AF-A0A356KHF2-F1
#
_cell.length_a   1.000
_cell.length_b   1.000
_cell.length_c   1.000
_cell.angle_alpha   90.00
_cell.angle_beta   90.00
_cell.angle_gamma   90.00
#
_symmetry.space_group_name_H-M   'P 1'
#
loop_
_entity.id
_entity.type
_entity.pdbx_description
1 polymer ?
#
loop_
_entity_poly.entity_id
_entity_poly.type
_entity_poly.pdbx_seq_one_letter_code
_entity_poly.pdbx_strand_id
1 'polypeptide(L)'
;MTRSLTSAGWRRARLALGALAGLGLIACTTIHISTPFGSTVPDPVLPTPTDETFLTKVYPACAVIDSDTLPLVEREVVRVREAMQDNAEDRYWAAAQLISALPGDLRDGVVAALIETDEGYRSPYVSAKVCGECHPKHFDEWSVSPHAYAQLSPVFNAMHGKLVQLNNGTLGDFCIRCHTPVGMNLNEPAFMANEKRNITSREGVTCVVCHRLAHDYGKISGRLAFDEGTIFDPVYGPSGGEILAARIEEGGLQTKADAAPGQKVHGGVEELSEISKPGFCGACHDVTLNNAFRLEEAFSEFKASPAGLRGETCQDCHMGSVPGQAKGYDEGPAAVVSGEPTQPRKITNHMMAGPDYSIVHPGLFPHLPQEFGNPDRQDLRPFFAELTPGRFRKDRSGTRLVGIPLWLDFDHLGGWGSEEFEETLSETIEELTDLAFELEDAEDEEAEAELRAQLEEARQALPDFKSWGGKPKDTAQLAAWLEDEEFARWRGERERARKILLTRQYRLLAEYRRQQLAVLRAGYQVQGIEVSGGSEELALEVTVANGTDGHNVPTGFIAERSVFLQVHVTDKEGKTVFASGDLDPNGDIRDRHSVYVHQGARGSLEPLWRFPTEPFPLGPVVERDPYLFSLQSKFITRNNRGGEREQILAANLSLDPLPFLRPPTSSRVLNGQPLGSRIHRVGLEPKATRAASYKVGADLLAGHPGPYKARVRLVTGMVPVNLIHVIADVGFDYGMSPRDVARGVVNGFSARIPASPTTVTPLGLTEVSSKADLSEEPVQLSGRQVLWEYEVDFAQGKVAQLVPAAESK
;
A
#
# COMPACT_ATOMS: atom_id res chain seq x y z
N MET A 1 8.99 -23.72 -55.19
CA MET A 1 8.49 -25.11 -55.07
C MET A 1 7.16 -25.08 -54.34
N THR A 2 6.12 -25.68 -54.92
CA THR A 2 4.76 -25.68 -54.38
C THR A 2 4.49 -26.92 -53.54
N ARG A 3 3.97 -26.76 -52.31
CA ARG A 3 3.20 -27.82 -51.65
C ARG A 3 1.94 -27.25 -50.99
N SER A 4 0.83 -27.85 -51.41
CA SER A 4 -0.56 -27.59 -51.02
C SER A 4 -0.81 -27.69 -49.51
N LEU A 5 -1.60 -26.76 -48.98
CA LEU A 5 -2.37 -26.95 -47.74
C LEU A 5 -3.77 -27.47 -48.13
N THR A 6 -4.09 -28.71 -47.76
CA THR A 6 -5.41 -29.32 -48.01
C THR A 6 -6.39 -29.11 -46.84
N SER A 7 -7.63 -28.78 -47.18
CA SER A 7 -8.67 -28.29 -46.28
C SER A 7 -9.48 -29.41 -45.58
N ALA A 8 -8.92 -30.00 -44.51
CA ALA A 8 -9.59 -31.05 -43.74
C ALA A 8 -10.36 -30.58 -42.49
N GLY A 9 -9.88 -29.55 -41.77
CA GLY A 9 -10.44 -29.17 -40.45
C GLY A 9 -11.85 -28.57 -40.48
N TRP A 10 -12.18 -27.79 -41.52
CA TRP A 10 -13.38 -26.94 -41.55
C TRP A 10 -14.71 -27.65 -41.89
N ARG A 11 -14.70 -28.98 -42.14
CA ARG A 11 -15.93 -29.74 -42.49
C ARG A 11 -16.56 -30.54 -41.34
N ARG A 12 -15.92 -30.67 -40.18
CA ARG A 12 -16.51 -31.42 -39.04
C ARG A 12 -17.33 -30.56 -38.05
N ALA A 13 -17.13 -29.25 -38.01
CA ALA A 13 -17.85 -28.35 -37.10
C ALA A 13 -19.32 -28.03 -37.51
N ARG A 14 -19.77 -28.43 -38.71
CA ARG A 14 -21.10 -28.08 -39.25
C ARG A 14 -22.19 -29.16 -39.11
N LEU A 15 -21.89 -30.30 -38.48
CA LEU A 15 -22.81 -31.45 -38.37
C LEU A 15 -23.31 -31.76 -36.94
N ALA A 16 -22.87 -31.00 -35.93
CA ALA A 16 -23.34 -31.15 -34.55
C ALA A 16 -24.41 -30.11 -34.11
N LEU A 17 -24.64 -29.06 -34.90
CA LEU A 17 -25.57 -27.95 -34.58
C LEU A 17 -26.98 -28.09 -35.21
N GLY A 18 -27.34 -29.29 -35.68
CA GLY A 18 -28.60 -29.55 -36.39
C GLY A 18 -29.68 -30.30 -35.60
N ALA A 19 -29.43 -30.71 -34.35
CA ALA A 19 -30.26 -31.70 -33.65
C ALA A 19 -30.88 -31.25 -32.30
N LEU A 20 -30.59 -30.03 -31.82
CA LEU A 20 -31.12 -29.50 -30.55
C LEU A 20 -31.68 -28.07 -30.70
N ALA A 21 -32.49 -27.85 -31.74
CA ALA A 21 -33.35 -26.69 -31.83
C ALA A 21 -34.64 -26.95 -31.02
N GLY A 22 -34.65 -26.61 -29.74
CA GLY A 22 -35.79 -26.90 -28.88
C GLY A 22 -35.69 -26.39 -27.44
N LEU A 23 -35.68 -25.06 -27.27
CA LEU A 23 -36.14 -24.24 -26.12
C LEU A 23 -35.18 -23.08 -25.76
N GLY A 24 -35.72 -21.85 -25.68
CA GLY A 24 -35.18 -20.76 -24.85
C GLY A 24 -34.08 -19.86 -25.44
N LEU A 25 -34.47 -18.70 -25.98
CA LEU A 25 -33.56 -17.56 -26.22
C LEU A 25 -33.36 -16.73 -24.94
N ILE A 26 -32.10 -16.44 -24.59
CA ILE A 26 -31.65 -15.09 -24.17
C ILE A 26 -30.26 -14.87 -24.80
N ALA A 27 -30.03 -13.70 -25.41
CA ALA A 27 -28.84 -13.42 -26.21
C ALA A 27 -27.74 -12.68 -25.41
N CYS A 28 -26.50 -13.14 -25.56
CA CYS A 28 -25.29 -12.34 -25.35
C CYS A 28 -24.43 -12.49 -26.61
N THR A 29 -24.40 -11.44 -27.45
CA THR A 29 -23.62 -11.43 -28.70
C THR A 29 -22.22 -10.90 -28.46
N THR A 30 -21.27 -11.81 -28.22
CA THR A 30 -19.84 -11.49 -28.23
C THR A 30 -19.38 -11.19 -29.66
N ILE A 31 -19.03 -9.93 -29.94
CA ILE A 31 -18.40 -9.56 -31.22
C ILE A 31 -16.89 -9.82 -31.11
N HIS A 32 -16.42 -10.94 -31.65
CA HIS A 32 -14.99 -11.14 -31.88
C HIS A 32 -14.51 -10.31 -33.08
N ILE A 33 -13.53 -9.45 -32.84
CA ILE A 33 -12.71 -8.83 -33.90
C ILE A 33 -11.33 -9.47 -33.84
N SER A 34 -11.06 -10.43 -34.73
CA SER A 34 -9.69 -10.89 -34.99
C SER A 34 -9.00 -9.86 -35.89
N THR A 35 -7.80 -9.42 -35.50
CA THR A 35 -6.96 -8.59 -36.37
C THR A 35 -5.88 -9.46 -37.02
N PRO A 36 -5.82 -9.53 -38.36
CA PRO A 36 -4.72 -10.19 -39.05
C PRO A 36 -3.59 -9.18 -39.24
N PHE A 37 -2.47 -9.34 -38.53
CA PHE A 37 -1.09 -8.93 -38.90
C PHE A 37 -0.22 -9.06 -37.64
N GLY A 38 0.78 -9.94 -37.67
CA GLY A 38 1.56 -10.27 -36.48
C GLY A 38 2.26 -9.06 -35.85
N SER A 39 1.95 -8.78 -34.59
CA SER A 39 2.71 -7.83 -33.78
C SER A 39 3.90 -8.55 -33.16
N THR A 40 5.11 -8.02 -33.35
CA THR A 40 6.32 -8.44 -32.64
C THR A 40 6.34 -7.92 -31.21
N VAL A 41 5.29 -8.23 -30.45
CA VAL A 41 5.31 -8.18 -28.99
C VAL A 41 6.16 -9.36 -28.56
N PRO A 42 7.27 -9.18 -27.82
CA PRO A 42 7.89 -10.29 -27.11
C PRO A 42 6.83 -10.80 -26.13
N ASP A 43 6.49 -12.08 -26.21
CA ASP A 43 5.42 -12.69 -25.42
C ASP A 43 5.50 -12.29 -23.94
N PRO A 44 4.37 -12.13 -23.24
CA PRO A 44 4.40 -12.07 -21.78
C PRO A 44 4.98 -13.38 -21.25
N VAL A 45 6.26 -13.36 -20.89
CA VAL A 45 6.98 -14.52 -20.33
C VAL A 45 6.53 -14.71 -18.88
N LEU A 46 5.30 -15.21 -18.72
CA LEU A 46 4.96 -16.07 -17.60
C LEU A 46 5.77 -17.38 -17.72
N PRO A 47 5.94 -18.17 -16.64
CA PRO A 47 6.70 -19.40 -16.68
C PRO A 47 6.23 -20.30 -17.83
N THR A 48 7.13 -20.65 -18.74
CA THR A 48 6.78 -21.42 -19.93
C THR A 48 6.35 -22.83 -19.52
N PRO A 49 5.21 -23.38 -20.02
CA PRO A 49 4.72 -24.73 -19.67
C PRO A 49 5.60 -25.92 -20.11
N THR A 50 6.85 -25.67 -20.49
CA THR A 50 7.93 -26.67 -20.55
C THR A 50 8.56 -26.95 -19.18
N ASP A 51 8.27 -26.13 -18.18
CA ASP A 51 8.74 -26.32 -16.81
C ASP A 51 7.99 -27.49 -16.15
N GLU A 52 8.62 -28.67 -16.12
CA GLU A 52 8.07 -29.89 -15.49
C GLU A 52 7.65 -29.64 -14.03
N THR A 53 8.32 -28.69 -13.36
CA THR A 53 8.03 -28.24 -12.00
C THR A 53 6.59 -27.74 -11.84
N PHE A 54 6.05 -27.01 -12.83
CA PHE A 54 4.66 -26.52 -12.81
C PHE A 54 3.65 -27.68 -12.84
N LEU A 55 3.85 -28.62 -13.77
CA LEU A 55 2.95 -29.77 -13.94
C LEU A 55 3.05 -30.75 -12.76
N THR A 56 4.24 -30.90 -12.17
CA THR A 56 4.47 -31.76 -10.99
C THR A 56 3.94 -31.14 -9.70
N LYS A 57 3.73 -29.82 -9.65
CA LYS A 57 3.07 -29.12 -8.52
C LYS A 57 1.54 -29.19 -8.58
N VAL A 58 0.92 -29.03 -9.76
CA VAL A 58 -0.54 -29.05 -9.92
C VAL A 58 -1.11 -30.48 -9.81
N TYR A 59 -0.44 -31.48 -10.39
CA TYR A 59 -0.97 -32.85 -10.46
C TYR A 59 -1.26 -33.49 -9.09
N PRO A 60 -0.40 -33.37 -8.05
CA PRO A 60 -0.69 -33.89 -6.71
C PRO A 60 -1.75 -33.10 -5.94
N ALA A 61 -1.99 -31.82 -6.27
CA ALA A 61 -3.06 -31.02 -5.66
C ALA A 61 -4.45 -31.50 -6.16
N CYS A 62 -4.54 -31.86 -7.44
CA CYS A 62 -5.72 -32.51 -8.02
C CYS A 62 -5.88 -34.00 -7.62
N ALA A 63 -4.91 -34.59 -6.92
CA ALA A 63 -4.93 -36.02 -6.53
C ALA A 63 -5.53 -36.29 -5.14
N VAL A 64 -5.86 -35.24 -4.36
CA VAL A 64 -6.49 -35.35 -3.02
C VAL A 64 -8.03 -35.29 -3.11
N ILE A 65 -8.57 -35.47 -4.31
CA ILE A 65 -10.01 -35.37 -4.59
C ILE A 65 -10.68 -36.72 -4.31
N ASP A 66 -11.82 -36.69 -3.64
CA ASP A 66 -12.60 -37.87 -3.25
C ASP A 66 -12.97 -38.73 -4.49
N SER A 67 -12.98 -40.06 -4.29
CA SER A 67 -12.83 -41.05 -5.37
C SER A 67 -13.92 -41.03 -6.44
N ASP A 68 -15.05 -40.41 -6.13
CA ASP A 68 -16.28 -40.51 -6.91
C ASP A 68 -16.37 -39.46 -8.04
N THR A 69 -15.42 -38.53 -8.13
CA THR A 69 -15.40 -37.46 -9.16
C THR A 69 -14.24 -37.53 -10.17
N LEU A 70 -13.32 -38.50 -10.02
CA LEU A 70 -12.13 -38.67 -10.86
C LEU A 70 -12.34 -38.48 -12.38
N PRO A 71 -13.37 -39.08 -13.03
CA PRO A 71 -13.47 -39.08 -14.50
C PRO A 71 -13.71 -37.70 -15.13
N LEU A 72 -14.20 -36.73 -14.36
CA LEU A 72 -14.43 -35.36 -14.82
C LEU A 72 -13.19 -34.49 -14.63
N VAL A 73 -12.53 -34.60 -13.47
CA VAL A 73 -11.33 -33.79 -13.18
C VAL A 73 -10.15 -34.23 -14.03
N GLU A 74 -9.90 -35.53 -14.19
CA GLU A 74 -8.86 -36.01 -15.12
C GLU A 74 -9.15 -35.56 -16.56
N ARG A 75 -10.40 -35.65 -17.03
CA ARG A 75 -10.77 -35.19 -18.38
C ARG A 75 -10.52 -33.71 -18.56
N GLU A 76 -10.87 -32.87 -17.59
CA GLU A 76 -10.77 -31.43 -17.76
C GLU A 76 -9.32 -30.94 -17.57
N VAL A 77 -8.54 -31.57 -16.67
CA VAL A 77 -7.08 -31.36 -16.57
C VAL A 77 -6.37 -31.80 -17.86
N VAL A 78 -6.72 -32.97 -18.43
CA VAL A 78 -6.15 -33.43 -19.72
C VAL A 78 -6.58 -32.53 -20.87
N ARG A 79 -7.84 -32.10 -20.93
CA ARG A 79 -8.36 -31.16 -21.94
C ARG A 79 -7.67 -29.80 -21.86
N VAL A 80 -7.46 -29.28 -20.65
CA VAL A 80 -6.71 -28.04 -20.42
C VAL A 80 -5.24 -28.22 -20.83
N ARG A 81 -4.62 -29.35 -20.50
CA ARG A 81 -3.24 -29.69 -20.94
C ARG A 81 -3.13 -29.75 -22.47
N GLU A 82 -4.08 -30.36 -23.16
CA GLU A 82 -4.13 -30.43 -24.63
C GLU A 82 -4.36 -29.03 -25.24
N ALA A 83 -5.28 -28.23 -24.69
CA ALA A 83 -5.49 -26.85 -25.12
C ALA A 83 -4.26 -25.95 -24.89
N MET A 84 -3.46 -26.18 -23.83
CA MET A 84 -2.20 -25.49 -23.55
C MET A 84 -1.06 -25.89 -24.50
N GLN A 85 -1.16 -27.07 -25.14
CA GLN A 85 -0.18 -27.57 -26.11
C GLN A 85 -0.46 -27.04 -27.53
N ASP A 86 -1.72 -26.87 -27.91
CA ASP A 86 -2.10 -26.49 -29.28
C ASP A 86 -1.92 -24.99 -29.60
N ASN A 87 -1.88 -24.09 -28.61
CA ASN A 87 -1.62 -22.67 -28.86
C ASN A 87 -0.90 -21.94 -27.69
N ALA A 88 0.12 -21.15 -28.00
CA ALA A 88 0.95 -20.50 -26.98
C ALA A 88 0.31 -19.24 -26.36
N GLU A 89 -0.53 -18.54 -27.11
CA GLU A 89 -1.16 -17.27 -26.71
C GLU A 89 -2.36 -17.48 -25.75
N ASP A 90 -2.98 -18.66 -25.75
CA ASP A 90 -4.22 -18.95 -25.00
C ASP A 90 -4.01 -19.41 -23.54
N ARG A 91 -2.75 -19.42 -23.05
CA ARG A 91 -2.37 -20.05 -21.77
C ARG A 91 -2.98 -19.39 -20.53
N TYR A 92 -3.13 -18.06 -20.54
CA TYR A 92 -3.90 -17.34 -19.50
C TYR A 92 -5.37 -17.75 -19.51
N TRP A 93 -5.95 -17.93 -20.70
CA TRP A 93 -7.33 -18.39 -20.88
C TRP A 93 -7.51 -19.83 -20.38
N ALA A 94 -6.54 -20.71 -20.62
CA ALA A 94 -6.56 -22.09 -20.13
C ALA A 94 -6.51 -22.19 -18.60
N ALA A 95 -5.65 -21.40 -17.94
CA ALA A 95 -5.61 -21.31 -16.48
C ALA A 95 -6.88 -20.68 -15.89
N ALA A 96 -7.42 -19.62 -16.52
CA ALA A 96 -8.69 -19.02 -16.13
C ALA A 96 -9.88 -19.97 -16.32
N GLN A 97 -9.88 -20.80 -17.37
CA GLN A 97 -10.88 -21.85 -17.60
C GLN A 97 -10.81 -22.93 -16.52
N LEU A 98 -9.61 -23.40 -16.15
CA LEU A 98 -9.43 -24.36 -15.05
C LEU A 98 -9.97 -23.77 -13.73
N ILE A 99 -9.58 -22.54 -13.40
CA ILE A 99 -10.05 -21.80 -12.21
C ILE A 99 -11.57 -21.55 -12.24
N SER A 100 -12.19 -21.43 -13.41
CA SER A 100 -13.64 -21.17 -13.57
C SER A 100 -14.48 -22.45 -13.68
N ALA A 101 -13.87 -23.58 -14.04
CA ALA A 101 -14.53 -24.88 -14.16
C ALA A 101 -14.52 -25.70 -12.86
N LEU A 102 -13.61 -25.36 -11.93
CA LEU A 102 -13.52 -26.01 -10.62
C LEU A 102 -14.54 -25.41 -9.62
N PRO A 103 -15.23 -26.24 -8.82
CA PRO A 103 -15.94 -25.83 -7.60
C PRO A 103 -15.06 -24.96 -6.69
N GLY A 104 -15.65 -24.07 -5.89
CA GLY A 104 -14.91 -23.03 -5.15
C GLY A 104 -13.82 -23.56 -4.22
N ASP A 105 -14.12 -24.65 -3.52
CA ASP A 105 -13.22 -25.44 -2.68
C ASP A 105 -12.01 -26.02 -3.45
N LEU A 106 -12.25 -26.54 -4.66
CA LEU A 106 -11.19 -27.07 -5.54
C LEU A 106 -10.39 -25.95 -6.23
N ARG A 107 -11.06 -24.88 -6.63
CA ARG A 107 -10.48 -23.67 -7.21
C ARG A 107 -9.46 -23.06 -6.24
N ASP A 108 -9.81 -22.93 -4.97
CA ASP A 108 -8.92 -22.39 -3.95
C ASP A 108 -7.76 -23.33 -3.62
N GLY A 109 -7.95 -24.65 -3.74
CA GLY A 109 -6.87 -25.65 -3.63
C GLY A 109 -5.84 -25.54 -4.76
N VAL A 110 -6.30 -25.42 -6.02
CA VAL A 110 -5.42 -25.25 -7.19
C VAL A 110 -4.73 -23.89 -7.18
N VAL A 111 -5.45 -22.81 -6.82
CA VAL A 111 -4.86 -21.47 -6.66
C VAL A 111 -3.79 -21.49 -5.56
N ALA A 112 -4.04 -22.14 -4.41
CA ALA A 112 -3.03 -22.27 -3.36
C ALA A 112 -1.82 -23.14 -3.75
N ALA A 113 -1.97 -24.13 -4.65
CA ALA A 113 -0.84 -24.92 -5.16
C ALA A 113 -0.02 -24.19 -6.25
N LEU A 114 -0.63 -23.21 -6.92
CA LEU A 114 0.02 -22.32 -7.89
C LEU A 114 0.77 -21.16 -7.22
N ILE A 115 0.29 -20.74 -6.04
CA ILE A 115 0.93 -19.73 -5.20
C ILE A 115 1.97 -20.44 -4.34
N GLU A 116 3.25 -20.22 -4.63
CA GLU A 116 4.34 -20.79 -3.84
C GLU A 116 4.41 -20.15 -2.44
N THR A 117 3.66 -20.70 -1.49
CA THR A 117 3.84 -20.46 -0.05
C THR A 117 5.04 -21.28 0.41
N ASP A 118 6.25 -20.75 0.17
CA ASP A 118 7.47 -21.52 0.37
C ASP A 118 7.66 -21.99 1.83
N GLU A 119 7.85 -23.30 2.00
CA GLU A 119 8.26 -23.94 3.25
C GLU A 119 9.74 -23.66 3.58
N GLY A 120 10.20 -22.41 3.46
CA GLY A 120 11.51 -21.95 3.94
C GLY A 120 12.72 -22.48 3.16
N TYR A 121 13.61 -21.55 2.81
CA TYR A 121 14.92 -21.82 2.18
C TYR A 121 14.87 -22.44 0.76
N ARG A 122 13.71 -22.57 0.11
CA ARG A 122 13.62 -23.02 -1.29
C ARG A 122 13.15 -21.92 -2.26
N SER A 123 12.52 -20.86 -1.77
CA SER A 123 12.29 -19.64 -2.54
C SER A 123 13.65 -19.09 -3.01
N PRO A 124 13.80 -18.74 -4.30
CA PRO A 124 15.04 -18.15 -4.82
C PRO A 124 15.34 -16.76 -4.23
N TYR A 125 14.36 -16.14 -3.55
CA TYR A 125 14.49 -14.81 -2.95
C TYR A 125 14.20 -14.87 -1.44
N VAL A 126 15.25 -14.66 -0.65
CA VAL A 126 15.21 -14.69 0.83
C VAL A 126 14.44 -13.48 1.37
N SER A 127 13.52 -13.74 2.31
CA SER A 127 12.77 -12.72 3.05
C SER A 127 13.69 -11.80 3.88
N ALA A 128 13.35 -10.51 3.94
CA ALA A 128 14.03 -9.51 4.78
C ALA A 128 14.15 -9.91 6.25
N LYS A 129 13.25 -10.75 6.77
CA LYS A 129 13.25 -11.19 8.17
C LYS A 129 14.47 -12.00 8.55
N VAL A 130 14.98 -12.81 7.61
CA VAL A 130 16.21 -13.58 7.79
C VAL A 130 17.41 -12.62 7.91
N CYS A 131 17.38 -11.51 7.17
CA CYS A 131 18.36 -10.43 7.32
C CYS A 131 18.21 -9.76 8.69
N GLY A 132 16.96 -9.55 9.16
CA GLY A 132 16.64 -8.95 10.46
C GLY A 132 17.16 -9.70 11.69
N GLU A 133 17.37 -11.03 11.61
CA GLU A 133 17.99 -11.81 12.69
C GLU A 133 19.42 -11.34 13.03
N CYS A 134 20.15 -10.83 12.03
CA CYS A 134 21.48 -10.25 12.22
C CYS A 134 21.51 -8.72 12.11
N HIS A 135 20.59 -8.11 11.35
CA HIS A 135 20.56 -6.67 11.06
C HIS A 135 19.29 -5.98 11.62
N PRO A 136 19.03 -6.03 12.93
CA PRO A 136 17.75 -5.58 13.50
C PRO A 136 17.50 -4.08 13.28
N LYS A 137 18.53 -3.20 13.32
CA LYS A 137 18.37 -1.76 13.02
C LYS A 137 17.87 -1.54 11.59
N HIS A 138 18.57 -2.09 10.59
CA HIS A 138 18.20 -1.92 9.19
C HIS A 138 16.84 -2.57 8.87
N PHE A 139 16.50 -3.70 9.51
CA PHE A 139 15.19 -4.31 9.37
C PHE A 139 14.09 -3.45 9.98
N ASP A 140 14.24 -2.96 11.22
CA ASP A 140 13.27 -2.04 11.84
C ASP A 140 13.01 -0.81 10.96
N GLU A 141 14.08 -0.19 10.46
CA GLU A 141 14.04 0.96 9.54
C GLU A 141 13.33 0.62 8.22
N TRP A 142 13.76 -0.44 7.53
CA TRP A 142 13.15 -0.87 6.27
C TRP A 142 11.69 -1.29 6.44
N SER A 143 11.33 -1.97 7.53
CA SER A 143 10.02 -2.60 7.73
C SER A 143 8.84 -1.63 7.76
N VAL A 144 9.10 -0.33 7.95
CA VAL A 144 8.13 0.77 7.96
C VAL A 144 8.32 1.75 6.78
N SER A 145 9.31 1.52 5.92
CA SER A 145 9.62 2.37 4.77
C SER A 145 8.56 2.30 3.64
N PRO A 146 8.49 3.32 2.76
CA PRO A 146 7.72 3.25 1.52
C PRO A 146 8.14 2.09 0.60
N HIS A 147 9.41 1.64 0.70
CA HIS A 147 9.93 0.51 -0.05
C HIS A 147 9.29 -0.82 0.38
N ALA A 148 9.17 -1.07 1.68
CA ALA A 148 8.40 -2.21 2.19
C ALA A 148 6.89 -2.05 1.90
N TYR A 149 6.36 -0.83 2.00
CA TYR A 149 4.95 -0.55 1.72
C TYR A 149 4.58 -0.62 0.21
N ALA A 150 5.56 -0.67 -0.69
CA ALA A 150 5.36 -0.44 -2.13
C ALA A 150 4.33 -1.38 -2.77
N GLN A 151 4.31 -2.66 -2.39
CA GLN A 151 3.31 -3.63 -2.83
C GLN A 151 2.10 -3.74 -1.89
N LEU A 152 2.23 -3.33 -0.63
CA LEU A 152 1.16 -3.39 0.38
C LEU A 152 0.14 -2.24 0.29
N SER A 153 0.43 -1.19 -0.48
CA SER A 153 -0.49 -0.06 -0.65
C SER A 153 -1.75 -0.44 -1.44
N PRO A 154 -2.96 -0.40 -0.83
CA PRO A 154 -4.21 -0.71 -1.53
C PRO A 154 -4.54 0.37 -2.58
N VAL A 155 -4.08 1.61 -2.39
CA VAL A 155 -4.16 2.68 -3.39
C VAL A 155 -3.35 2.32 -4.63
N PHE A 156 -2.11 1.86 -4.45
CA PHE A 156 -1.27 1.42 -5.57
C PHE A 156 -1.88 0.22 -6.29
N ASN A 157 -2.32 -0.82 -5.57
CA ASN A 157 -2.88 -2.01 -6.20
C ASN A 157 -4.18 -1.72 -6.97
N ALA A 158 -5.08 -0.90 -6.41
CA ALA A 158 -6.28 -0.46 -7.12
C ALA A 158 -5.93 0.42 -8.34
N MET A 159 -4.95 1.33 -8.23
CA MET A 159 -4.47 2.13 -9.36
C MET A 159 -3.85 1.26 -10.46
N HIS A 160 -3.06 0.25 -10.08
CA HIS A 160 -2.47 -0.71 -11.01
C HIS A 160 -3.55 -1.55 -11.70
N GLY A 161 -4.48 -2.13 -10.93
CA GLY A 161 -5.63 -2.86 -11.47
C GLY A 161 -6.47 -2.01 -12.42
N LYS A 162 -6.69 -0.73 -12.07
CA LYS A 162 -7.39 0.23 -12.93
C LYS A 162 -6.63 0.51 -14.22
N LEU A 163 -5.32 0.71 -14.17
CA LEU A 163 -4.50 0.92 -15.37
C LEU A 163 -4.40 -0.33 -16.24
N VAL A 164 -4.40 -1.54 -15.65
CA VAL A 164 -4.48 -2.82 -16.37
C VAL A 164 -5.85 -2.96 -17.06
N GLN A 165 -6.94 -2.67 -16.37
CA GLN A 165 -8.31 -2.66 -16.91
C GLN A 165 -8.42 -1.68 -18.09
N LEU A 166 -7.99 -0.43 -17.92
CA LEU A 166 -8.10 0.63 -18.94
C LEU A 166 -7.23 0.40 -20.18
N ASN A 167 -6.08 -0.25 -20.02
CA ASN A 167 -5.16 -0.52 -21.13
C ASN A 167 -5.24 -1.98 -21.63
N ASN A 168 -6.25 -2.75 -21.20
CA ASN A 168 -6.44 -4.16 -21.55
C ASN A 168 -5.15 -5.00 -21.40
N GLY A 169 -4.45 -4.82 -20.27
CA GLY A 169 -3.19 -5.50 -19.96
C GLY A 169 -1.94 -5.03 -20.71
N THR A 170 -2.02 -4.10 -21.68
CA THR A 170 -0.88 -3.71 -22.53
C THR A 170 0.26 -2.95 -21.84
N LEU A 171 0.10 -2.60 -20.56
CA LEU A 171 1.20 -2.13 -19.69
C LEU A 171 2.09 -3.28 -19.18
N GLY A 172 1.59 -4.52 -19.19
CA GLY A 172 2.31 -5.70 -18.72
C GLY A 172 2.78 -5.58 -17.27
N ASP A 173 4.05 -5.90 -17.04
CA ASP A 173 4.75 -5.84 -15.76
C ASP A 173 5.16 -4.41 -15.32
N PHE A 174 4.83 -3.36 -16.09
CA PHE A 174 5.38 -2.02 -15.90
C PHE A 174 5.36 -1.50 -14.45
N CYS A 175 4.26 -1.67 -13.72
CA CYS A 175 4.14 -1.19 -12.35
C CYS A 175 4.91 -2.06 -11.35
N ILE A 176 4.84 -3.39 -11.49
CA ILE A 176 5.45 -4.34 -10.54
C ILE A 176 6.97 -4.37 -10.61
N ARG A 177 7.55 -3.97 -11.75
CA ARG A 177 9.00 -3.74 -11.92
C ARG A 177 9.69 -2.92 -10.84
N CYS A 178 8.96 -2.00 -10.21
CA CYS A 178 9.46 -1.17 -9.11
C CYS A 178 8.74 -1.47 -7.78
N HIS A 179 7.47 -1.85 -7.81
CA HIS A 179 6.68 -2.05 -6.59
C HIS A 179 6.77 -3.45 -5.97
N THR A 180 6.97 -4.49 -6.78
CA THR A 180 7.32 -5.84 -6.31
C THR A 180 8.32 -6.49 -7.27
N PRO A 181 9.60 -6.07 -7.23
CA PRO A 181 10.61 -6.59 -8.14
C PRO A 181 10.84 -8.10 -7.98
N VAL A 182 10.59 -8.65 -6.79
CA VAL A 182 10.59 -10.10 -6.53
C VAL A 182 9.44 -10.79 -7.26
N GLY A 183 8.21 -10.27 -7.16
CA GLY A 183 7.07 -10.83 -7.89
C GLY A 183 7.25 -10.76 -9.41
N MET A 184 7.91 -9.71 -9.90
CA MET A 184 8.30 -9.63 -11.31
C MET A 184 9.32 -10.71 -11.71
N ASN A 185 10.38 -10.94 -10.93
CA ASN A 185 11.38 -11.97 -11.28
C ASN A 185 10.83 -13.40 -11.14
N LEU A 186 9.93 -13.64 -10.19
CA LEU A 186 9.15 -14.89 -10.09
C LEU A 186 8.12 -15.06 -11.23
N ASN A 187 7.98 -14.07 -12.12
CA ASN A 187 6.98 -14.01 -13.18
C ASN A 187 5.54 -14.20 -12.66
N GLU A 188 5.24 -13.60 -11.49
CA GLU A 188 3.87 -13.52 -10.98
C GLU A 188 2.94 -12.80 -11.98
N PRO A 189 1.63 -13.11 -11.96
CA PRO A 189 0.63 -12.28 -12.61
C PRO A 189 0.81 -10.79 -12.25
N ALA A 190 0.84 -9.94 -13.28
CA ALA A 190 1.01 -8.50 -13.12
C ALA A 190 0.02 -7.95 -12.09
N PHE A 191 -1.26 -8.28 -12.25
CA PHE A 191 -2.32 -7.94 -11.30
C PHE A 191 -2.92 -9.18 -10.65
N MET A 192 -2.87 -9.23 -9.32
CA MET A 192 -3.48 -10.24 -8.45
C MET A 192 -3.61 -9.67 -7.02
N ALA A 193 -4.53 -10.22 -6.23
CA ALA A 193 -4.72 -9.82 -4.83
C ALA A 193 -3.46 -10.11 -3.99
N ASN A 194 -3.14 -9.23 -3.04
CA ASN A 194 -1.91 -9.32 -2.26
C ASN A 194 -1.79 -10.60 -1.42
N GLU A 195 -2.92 -11.10 -0.91
CA GLU A 195 -2.99 -12.38 -0.18
C GLU A 195 -2.52 -13.60 -1.01
N LYS A 196 -2.43 -13.44 -2.35
CA LYS A 196 -2.08 -14.47 -3.32
C LYS A 196 -0.66 -14.33 -3.88
N ARG A 197 0.08 -13.27 -3.56
CA ARG A 197 1.48 -13.13 -3.99
C ARG A 197 2.40 -14.03 -3.18
N ASN A 198 3.56 -14.37 -3.73
CA ASN A 198 4.62 -15.04 -2.98
C ASN A 198 5.02 -14.20 -1.74
N ILE A 199 5.43 -14.93 -0.72
CA ILE A 199 5.89 -14.42 0.58
C ILE A 199 6.81 -13.20 0.45
N THR A 200 7.88 -13.31 -0.35
CA THR A 200 8.90 -12.27 -0.51
C THR A 200 8.45 -11.17 -1.48
N SER A 201 7.52 -11.45 -2.40
CA SER A 201 6.90 -10.44 -3.28
C SER A 201 6.06 -9.42 -2.52
N ARG A 202 5.45 -9.83 -1.41
CA ARG A 202 4.63 -8.95 -0.54
C ARG A 202 5.45 -7.94 0.25
N GLU A 203 6.75 -8.19 0.43
CA GLU A 203 7.72 -7.28 1.05
C GLU A 203 8.09 -6.07 0.15
N GLY A 204 7.49 -5.96 -1.05
CA GLY A 204 7.72 -4.85 -1.96
C GLY A 204 9.15 -4.77 -2.46
N VAL A 205 9.85 -3.68 -2.16
CA VAL A 205 11.29 -3.50 -2.39
C VAL A 205 12.04 -3.98 -1.15
N THR A 206 12.23 -5.30 -1.07
CA THR A 206 12.89 -6.00 0.05
C THR A 206 14.43 -5.94 -0.02
N CYS A 207 15.12 -6.36 1.05
CA CYS A 207 16.58 -6.33 1.19
C CYS A 207 17.32 -6.92 -0.03
N VAL A 208 16.88 -8.08 -0.53
CA VAL A 208 17.52 -8.76 -1.68
C VAL A 208 17.37 -8.00 -2.99
N VAL A 209 16.35 -7.14 -3.15
CA VAL A 209 16.20 -6.29 -4.35
C VAL A 209 17.37 -5.33 -4.50
N CYS A 210 17.93 -4.84 -3.39
CA CYS A 210 19.11 -3.97 -3.41
C CYS A 210 20.42 -4.76 -3.28
N HIS A 211 20.46 -5.74 -2.36
CA HIS A 211 21.68 -6.44 -1.96
C HIS A 211 21.98 -7.71 -2.78
N ARG A 212 21.21 -8.03 -3.83
CA ARG A 212 21.52 -9.08 -4.82
C ARG A 212 21.63 -8.61 -6.27
N LEU A 213 21.76 -7.31 -6.49
CA LEU A 213 22.05 -6.79 -7.83
C LEU A 213 23.54 -6.98 -8.16
N ALA A 214 23.87 -8.02 -8.94
CA ALA A 214 25.23 -8.28 -9.40
C ALA A 214 25.79 -7.22 -10.38
N HIS A 215 24.93 -6.35 -10.92
CA HIS A 215 25.24 -5.53 -12.08
C HIS A 215 24.75 -4.08 -11.92
N ASP A 216 25.55 -3.14 -12.46
CA ASP A 216 25.10 -1.77 -12.72
C ASP A 216 24.16 -1.77 -13.94
N TYR A 217 22.89 -1.47 -13.68
CA TYR A 217 21.85 -1.30 -14.71
C TYR A 217 21.79 0.12 -15.28
N GLY A 218 22.44 1.09 -14.64
CA GLY A 218 22.38 2.49 -14.98
C GLY A 218 20.95 3.06 -14.98
N LYS A 219 20.69 4.02 -15.88
CA LYS A 219 19.36 4.61 -16.03
C LYS A 219 18.45 3.71 -16.87
N ILE A 220 17.66 2.89 -16.18
CA ILE A 220 16.48 2.18 -16.73
C ILE A 220 15.21 2.56 -15.94
N SER A 221 14.07 1.95 -16.25
CA SER A 221 12.81 2.14 -15.50
C SER A 221 12.31 0.79 -14.98
N GLY A 222 12.83 0.42 -13.80
CA GLY A 222 12.64 -0.86 -13.14
C GLY A 222 13.25 -2.03 -13.92
N ARG A 223 12.59 -3.20 -13.90
CA ARG A 223 13.04 -4.44 -14.54
C ARG A 223 14.51 -4.78 -14.24
N LEU A 224 14.76 -4.91 -12.95
CA LEU A 224 16.01 -5.35 -12.38
C LEU A 224 15.97 -6.88 -12.24
N ALA A 225 16.96 -7.58 -12.79
CA ALA A 225 17.22 -8.97 -12.42
C ALA A 225 18.28 -8.96 -11.30
N PHE A 226 18.08 -9.79 -10.28
CA PHE A 226 18.98 -9.92 -9.14
C PHE A 226 19.16 -11.40 -8.81
N ASP A 227 20.27 -11.72 -8.17
CA ASP A 227 20.71 -13.11 -8.03
C ASP A 227 19.75 -13.94 -7.18
N GLU A 228 19.37 -15.10 -7.72
CA GLU A 228 18.66 -16.14 -7.00
C GLU A 228 19.62 -16.86 -6.04
N GLY A 229 19.14 -17.18 -4.84
CA GLY A 229 19.95 -17.93 -3.89
C GLY A 229 19.32 -18.10 -2.51
N THR A 230 19.85 -19.06 -1.76
CA THR A 230 19.55 -19.30 -0.35
C THR A 230 20.16 -18.23 0.55
N ILE A 231 19.96 -18.30 1.88
CA ILE A 231 20.68 -17.41 2.82
C ILE A 231 22.20 -17.54 2.74
N PHE A 232 22.75 -18.65 2.23
CA PHE A 232 24.20 -18.90 2.19
C PHE A 232 24.90 -18.24 1.00
N ASP A 233 24.16 -17.79 -0.01
CA ASP A 233 24.70 -17.16 -1.21
C ASP A 233 25.06 -15.68 -0.93
N PRO A 234 26.11 -15.13 -1.57
CA PRO A 234 26.66 -13.82 -1.23
C PRO A 234 25.66 -12.66 -1.41
N VAL A 235 26.02 -11.52 -0.83
CA VAL A 235 25.28 -10.27 -0.94
C VAL A 235 26.22 -9.13 -1.32
N TYR A 236 25.71 -8.15 -2.08
CA TYR A 236 26.48 -7.00 -2.54
C TYR A 236 26.34 -5.82 -1.59
N GLY A 237 27.45 -5.10 -1.36
CA GLY A 237 27.48 -3.94 -0.48
C GLY A 237 28.50 -2.88 -0.90
N PRO A 238 28.54 -1.72 -0.21
CA PRO A 238 29.45 -0.62 -0.52
C PRO A 238 30.89 -0.84 -0.03
N SER A 239 31.21 -2.04 0.46
CA SER A 239 32.48 -2.43 1.07
C SER A 239 32.65 -3.94 0.97
N GLY A 240 33.87 -4.43 1.15
CA GLY A 240 34.18 -5.85 1.30
C GLY A 240 33.56 -6.52 2.53
N GLY A 241 33.89 -7.81 2.67
CA GLY A 241 33.38 -8.71 3.70
C GLY A 241 34.31 -8.92 4.90
N GLU A 242 35.21 -8.00 5.22
CA GLU A 242 36.24 -8.19 6.26
C GLU A 242 35.63 -8.46 7.64
N ILE A 243 34.54 -7.75 7.99
CA ILE A 243 33.81 -7.94 9.25
C ILE A 243 33.13 -9.32 9.29
N LEU A 244 32.59 -9.79 8.17
CA LEU A 244 31.99 -11.12 8.06
C LEU A 244 33.07 -12.20 8.21
N ALA A 245 34.21 -12.06 7.53
CA ALA A 245 35.32 -13.00 7.60
C ALA A 245 35.81 -13.19 9.04
N ALA A 246 36.02 -12.09 9.79
CA ALA A 246 36.39 -12.16 11.20
C ALA A 246 35.34 -12.89 12.06
N ARG A 247 34.04 -12.64 11.84
CA ARG A 247 32.95 -13.34 12.55
C ARG A 247 32.85 -14.82 12.19
N ILE A 248 33.21 -15.22 10.96
CA ILE A 248 33.28 -16.63 10.56
C ILE A 248 34.45 -17.33 11.26
N GLU A 249 35.60 -16.66 11.39
CA GLU A 249 36.79 -17.19 12.08
C GLU A 249 36.57 -17.38 13.61
N GLU A 250 35.74 -16.55 14.23
CA GLU A 250 35.33 -16.68 15.64
C GLU A 250 34.47 -17.95 15.91
N GLY A 251 33.84 -18.51 14.86
CA GLY A 251 33.07 -19.75 14.92
C GLY A 251 31.59 -19.59 15.31
N GLY A 252 30.85 -20.70 15.32
CA GLY A 252 29.40 -20.71 15.65
C GLY A 252 28.46 -20.32 14.49
N LEU A 253 29.00 -19.92 13.34
CA LEU A 253 28.23 -19.56 12.15
C LEU A 253 28.13 -20.71 11.13
N GLN A 254 26.94 -20.88 10.56
CA GLN A 254 26.69 -21.78 9.43
C GLN A 254 26.70 -20.95 8.12
N THR A 255 27.76 -21.11 7.33
CA THR A 255 27.97 -20.38 6.07
C THR A 255 27.53 -21.15 4.82
N LYS A 256 27.18 -22.43 4.96
CA LYS A 256 26.70 -23.34 3.90
C LYS A 256 25.72 -24.38 4.45
N ALA A 257 24.87 -24.92 3.59
CA ALA A 257 23.85 -25.90 3.98
C ALA A 257 24.43 -27.20 4.59
N ASP A 258 25.62 -27.60 4.17
CA ASP A 258 26.37 -28.79 4.61
C ASP A 258 27.40 -28.50 5.72
N ALA A 259 27.58 -27.23 6.10
CA ALA A 259 28.47 -26.84 7.20
C ALA A 259 27.89 -27.27 8.57
N ALA A 260 28.75 -27.22 9.60
CA ALA A 260 28.34 -27.53 10.97
C ALA A 260 27.15 -26.64 11.42
N PRO A 261 26.17 -27.18 12.17
CA PRO A 261 25.03 -26.40 12.65
C PRO A 261 25.47 -25.20 13.50
N GLY A 262 24.91 -24.03 13.19
CA GLY A 262 25.23 -22.75 13.80
C GLY A 262 24.22 -21.67 13.39
N GLN A 263 24.43 -20.42 13.79
CA GLN A 263 23.60 -19.31 13.28
C GLN A 263 23.86 -19.13 11.78
N LYS A 264 22.81 -19.17 10.96
CA LYS A 264 22.93 -19.08 9.50
C LYS A 264 23.34 -17.67 9.09
N VAL A 265 24.26 -17.58 8.14
CA VAL A 265 24.77 -16.31 7.60
C VAL A 265 25.04 -16.45 6.11
N HIS A 266 25.02 -15.32 5.39
CA HIS A 266 25.50 -15.25 4.01
C HIS A 266 26.98 -15.62 3.92
N GLY A 267 27.33 -16.49 2.97
CA GLY A 267 28.66 -17.08 2.84
C GLY A 267 29.73 -16.13 2.30
N GLY A 268 29.35 -14.90 1.92
CA GLY A 268 30.26 -13.85 1.47
C GLY A 268 29.59 -12.48 1.43
N VAL A 269 30.41 -11.45 1.21
CA VAL A 269 29.99 -10.09 0.83
C VAL A 269 30.88 -9.65 -0.32
N GLU A 270 30.27 -9.13 -1.39
CA GLU A 270 30.97 -8.63 -2.57
C GLU A 270 30.80 -7.10 -2.69
N GLU A 271 31.83 -6.40 -3.17
CA GLU A 271 31.78 -4.95 -3.31
C GLU A 271 31.08 -4.53 -4.61
N LEU A 272 30.00 -3.77 -4.50
CA LEU A 272 29.32 -3.10 -5.61
C LEU A 272 29.37 -1.58 -5.41
N SER A 273 30.36 -0.93 -6.01
CA SER A 273 30.53 0.54 -5.88
C SER A 273 29.30 1.36 -6.30
N GLU A 274 28.44 0.81 -7.18
CA GLU A 274 27.24 1.51 -7.67
C GLU A 274 26.17 1.70 -6.59
N ILE A 275 26.09 0.82 -5.57
CA ILE A 275 25.08 0.94 -4.49
C ILE A 275 25.19 2.25 -3.69
N SER A 276 26.37 2.88 -3.73
CA SER A 276 26.65 4.19 -3.11
C SER A 276 26.48 5.38 -4.06
N LYS A 277 26.01 5.17 -5.30
CA LYS A 277 25.86 6.23 -6.31
C LYS A 277 24.38 6.52 -6.59
N PRO A 278 24.04 7.75 -7.03
CA PRO A 278 22.69 8.11 -7.45
C PRO A 278 22.10 7.27 -8.57
N GLY A 279 22.93 6.68 -9.43
CA GLY A 279 22.52 5.85 -10.57
C GLY A 279 21.69 4.64 -10.14
N PHE A 280 22.08 4.00 -9.04
CA PHE A 280 21.38 2.88 -8.42
C PHE A 280 19.91 3.21 -8.10
N CYS A 281 19.67 4.33 -7.40
CA CYS A 281 18.31 4.81 -7.13
C CYS A 281 17.57 5.22 -8.41
N GLY A 282 18.30 5.75 -9.40
CA GLY A 282 17.79 6.19 -10.69
C GLY A 282 17.15 5.08 -11.53
N ALA A 283 17.46 3.80 -11.28
CA ALA A 283 16.81 2.68 -11.95
C ALA A 283 15.32 2.56 -11.59
N CYS A 284 14.89 3.02 -10.41
CA CYS A 284 13.48 3.05 -10.00
C CYS A 284 12.88 4.47 -9.98
N HIS A 285 13.69 5.50 -9.70
CA HIS A 285 13.24 6.90 -9.55
C HIS A 285 13.45 7.77 -10.82
N ASP A 286 13.48 7.17 -12.00
CA ASP A 286 13.42 7.85 -13.30
C ASP A 286 12.48 7.08 -14.25
N VAL A 287 11.18 7.27 -14.05
CA VAL A 287 10.14 6.40 -14.60
C VAL A 287 9.64 6.92 -15.95
N THR A 288 9.93 6.18 -17.02
CA THR A 288 9.45 6.47 -18.38
C THR A 288 8.56 5.35 -18.90
N LEU A 289 7.34 5.68 -19.35
CA LEU A 289 6.42 4.74 -19.98
C LEU A 289 6.96 4.24 -21.34
N ASN A 290 6.46 3.08 -21.79
CA ASN A 290 6.78 2.47 -23.10
C ASN A 290 6.62 3.42 -24.31
N ASN A 291 5.79 4.45 -24.17
CA ASN A 291 5.48 5.46 -25.17
C ASN A 291 6.39 6.72 -25.08
N ALA A 292 7.45 6.66 -24.28
CA ALA A 292 8.39 7.73 -23.93
C ALA A 292 7.80 8.93 -23.15
N PHE A 293 6.62 8.77 -22.53
CA PHE A 293 6.09 9.72 -21.55
C PHE A 293 6.86 9.59 -20.24
N ARG A 294 7.46 10.68 -19.77
CA ARG A 294 8.15 10.73 -18.48
C ARG A 294 7.12 10.91 -17.36
N LEU A 295 6.96 9.86 -16.56
CA LEU A 295 6.00 9.77 -15.46
C LEU A 295 6.58 10.41 -14.19
N GLU A 296 7.86 10.09 -13.91
CA GLU A 296 8.64 10.58 -12.79
C GLU A 296 10.07 10.89 -13.27
N GLU A 297 10.69 11.97 -12.79
CA GLU A 297 12.03 12.39 -13.24
C GLU A 297 12.99 12.72 -12.09
N ALA A 298 12.74 12.23 -10.87
CA ALA A 298 13.47 12.63 -9.67
C ALA A 298 15.00 12.51 -9.82
N PHE A 299 15.51 11.41 -10.41
CA PHE A 299 16.93 11.26 -10.70
C PHE A 299 17.47 12.24 -11.76
N SER A 300 16.68 12.55 -12.80
CA SER A 300 17.07 13.53 -13.82
C SER A 300 17.06 14.97 -13.29
N GLU A 301 16.09 15.31 -12.42
CA GLU A 301 16.05 16.56 -11.66
C GLU A 301 17.28 16.67 -10.75
N PHE A 302 17.59 15.59 -10.02
CA PHE A 302 18.76 15.52 -9.14
C PHE A 302 20.09 15.68 -9.88
N LYS A 303 20.27 14.98 -11.00
CA LYS A 303 21.50 15.06 -11.79
C LYS A 303 21.78 16.46 -12.36
N ALA A 304 20.74 17.30 -12.49
CA ALA A 304 20.83 18.68 -12.94
C ALA A 304 20.86 19.71 -11.80
N SER A 305 20.73 19.28 -10.54
CA SER A 305 20.61 20.18 -9.38
C SER A 305 21.97 20.63 -8.82
N PRO A 306 22.00 21.70 -8.01
CA PRO A 306 23.24 22.12 -7.35
C PRO A 306 23.86 21.02 -6.46
N ALA A 307 23.06 20.16 -5.82
CA ALA A 307 23.58 19.02 -5.04
C ALA A 307 24.26 17.98 -5.93
N GLY A 308 23.60 17.56 -7.03
CA GLY A 308 24.18 16.63 -8.00
C GLY A 308 25.48 17.16 -8.65
N LEU A 309 25.56 18.48 -8.89
CA LEU A 309 26.76 19.14 -9.40
C LEU A 309 27.91 19.22 -8.38
N ARG A 310 27.64 19.12 -7.08
CA ARG A 310 28.67 19.01 -6.02
C ARG A 310 29.19 17.59 -5.81
N GLY A 311 28.56 16.59 -6.43
CA GLY A 311 28.89 15.18 -6.23
C GLY A 311 28.29 14.58 -4.95
N GLU A 312 27.30 15.23 -4.35
CA GLU A 312 26.45 14.61 -3.33
C GLU A 312 25.62 13.46 -3.95
N THR A 313 25.04 12.61 -3.11
CA THR A 313 24.29 11.45 -3.53
C THR A 313 22.86 11.43 -2.97
N CYS A 314 21.97 10.64 -3.59
CA CYS A 314 20.63 10.38 -3.06
C CYS A 314 20.72 9.83 -1.62
N GLN A 315 21.70 8.97 -1.40
CA GLN A 315 22.01 8.30 -0.14
C GLN A 315 22.47 9.27 0.96
N ASP A 316 23.11 10.40 0.63
CA ASP A 316 23.53 11.40 1.64
C ASP A 316 22.33 12.10 2.30
N CYS A 317 21.26 12.32 1.54
CA CYS A 317 20.04 12.97 2.03
C CYS A 317 18.98 11.97 2.53
N HIS A 318 18.76 10.85 1.83
CA HIS A 318 17.66 9.91 2.15
C HIS A 318 18.08 8.71 2.99
N MET A 319 19.39 8.45 3.15
CA MET A 319 19.92 7.38 4.01
C MET A 319 20.95 7.91 5.03
N GLY A 320 21.05 9.22 5.19
CA GLY A 320 21.89 9.89 6.19
C GLY A 320 21.26 9.94 7.59
N SER A 321 21.97 10.54 8.53
CA SER A 321 21.52 10.72 9.93
C SER A 321 20.45 11.79 10.10
N VAL A 322 20.38 12.77 9.19
CA VAL A 322 19.35 13.82 9.18
C VAL A 322 18.49 13.67 7.91
N PRO A 323 17.23 13.19 8.02
CA PRO A 323 16.39 12.95 6.86
C PRO A 323 16.22 14.20 5.97
N GLY A 324 16.49 14.03 4.68
CA GLY A 324 16.36 15.07 3.65
C GLY A 324 17.52 16.05 3.59
N GLN A 325 18.63 15.82 4.30
CA GLN A 325 19.77 16.74 4.36
C GLN A 325 21.11 15.97 4.35
N ALA A 326 22.03 16.35 3.46
CA ALA A 326 23.40 15.81 3.39
C ALA A 326 24.25 16.26 4.60
N LYS A 327 23.98 15.67 5.77
CA LYS A 327 24.63 15.95 7.06
C LYS A 327 25.43 14.78 7.62
N GLY A 328 25.80 13.84 6.75
CA GLY A 328 26.56 12.65 7.11
C GLY A 328 25.68 11.50 7.60
N TYR A 329 26.30 10.59 8.34
CA TYR A 329 25.77 9.28 8.69
C TYR A 329 26.04 8.97 10.16
N ASP A 330 25.26 8.04 10.71
CA ASP A 330 25.55 7.45 12.02
C ASP A 330 26.78 6.53 11.93
N GLU A 331 27.47 6.33 13.04
CA GLU A 331 28.45 5.26 13.22
C GLU A 331 27.96 4.26 14.28
N GLY A 332 28.12 2.97 14.02
CA GLY A 332 27.68 1.91 14.93
C GLY A 332 27.83 0.51 14.36
N PRO A 333 27.44 -0.54 15.12
CA PRO A 333 27.43 -1.91 14.64
C PRO A 333 26.37 -2.08 13.53
N ALA A 334 26.76 -2.64 12.38
CA ALA A 334 25.85 -2.91 11.28
C ALA A 334 25.04 -4.20 11.46
N ALA A 335 25.52 -5.09 12.33
CA ALA A 335 24.88 -6.35 12.69
C ALA A 335 25.12 -6.69 14.18
N VAL A 336 24.22 -7.50 14.74
CA VAL A 336 24.37 -8.22 16.00
C VAL A 336 24.36 -9.71 15.65
N VAL A 337 25.45 -10.42 15.96
CA VAL A 337 25.67 -11.81 15.57
C VAL A 337 25.88 -12.63 16.83
N SER A 338 25.05 -13.66 17.03
CA SER A 338 25.04 -14.50 18.25
C SER A 338 24.94 -13.68 19.55
N GLY A 339 24.21 -12.56 19.51
CA GLY A 339 24.04 -11.61 20.62
C GLY A 339 25.12 -10.52 20.70
N GLU A 340 26.25 -10.67 20.01
CA GLU A 340 27.38 -9.75 20.07
C GLU A 340 27.36 -8.72 18.92
N PRO A 341 27.55 -7.43 19.20
CA PRO A 341 27.63 -6.41 18.15
C PRO A 341 28.89 -6.58 17.29
N THR A 342 28.75 -6.31 15.99
CA THR A 342 29.88 -6.17 15.06
C THR A 342 30.69 -4.89 15.32
N GLN A 343 31.88 -4.79 14.73
CA GLN A 343 32.70 -3.59 14.85
C GLN A 343 31.98 -2.36 14.27
N PRO A 344 32.09 -1.17 14.90
CA PRO A 344 31.46 0.04 14.41
C PRO A 344 31.93 0.45 13.00
N ARG A 345 30.98 0.90 12.18
CA ARG A 345 31.21 1.46 10.83
C ARG A 345 30.15 2.51 10.50
N LYS A 346 30.28 3.19 9.35
CA LYS A 346 29.20 3.98 8.73
C LYS A 346 27.92 3.13 8.63
N ILE A 347 26.83 3.64 9.20
CA ILE A 347 25.48 3.10 9.14
C ILE A 347 24.62 4.00 8.27
N THR A 348 23.90 3.38 7.33
CA THR A 348 22.91 4.05 6.48
C THR A 348 21.51 3.78 7.02
N ASN A 349 20.69 4.81 7.08
CA ASN A 349 19.29 4.72 7.50
C ASN A 349 18.44 4.09 6.37
N HIS A 350 17.73 3.00 6.68
CA HIS A 350 16.91 2.24 5.72
C HIS A 350 15.41 2.63 5.71
N MET A 351 15.00 3.71 6.39
CA MET A 351 13.62 4.19 6.32
C MET A 351 13.27 4.85 4.99
N MET A 352 14.27 5.38 4.26
CA MET A 352 14.14 6.11 3.00
C MET A 352 12.91 7.04 2.99
N ALA A 353 12.81 7.89 4.02
CA ALA A 353 11.56 8.59 4.32
C ALA A 353 11.06 9.48 3.17
N GLY A 354 9.76 9.39 2.89
CA GLY A 354 9.12 10.03 1.74
C GLY A 354 7.70 10.52 2.05
N PRO A 355 6.95 11.01 1.03
CA PRO A 355 5.62 11.60 1.22
C PRO A 355 4.51 10.58 1.53
N ASP A 356 4.76 9.30 1.27
CA ASP A 356 3.78 8.22 1.42
C ASP A 356 3.80 7.64 2.84
N TYR A 357 2.66 7.12 3.29
CA TYR A 357 2.51 6.47 4.60
C TYR A 357 1.48 5.33 4.53
N SER A 358 1.55 4.41 5.49
CA SER A 358 0.61 3.28 5.55
C SER A 358 -0.81 3.73 5.84
N ILE A 359 -1.77 3.14 5.12
CA ILE A 359 -3.21 3.15 5.45
C ILE A 359 -3.76 1.73 5.66
N VAL A 360 -2.89 0.71 5.80
CA VAL A 360 -3.27 -0.67 6.12
C VAL A 360 -3.07 -0.96 7.61
N HIS A 361 -3.84 -1.92 8.14
CA HIS A 361 -3.87 -2.24 9.57
C HIS A 361 -2.46 -2.46 10.17
N PRO A 362 -2.17 -1.94 11.38
CA PRO A 362 -0.82 -1.99 11.97
C PRO A 362 -0.32 -3.41 12.29
N GLY A 363 -1.19 -4.42 12.28
CA GLY A 363 -0.84 -5.84 12.35
C GLY A 363 -0.27 -6.42 11.05
N LEU A 364 -0.52 -5.76 9.91
CA LEU A 364 0.03 -6.14 8.60
C LEU A 364 1.27 -5.33 8.22
N PHE A 365 1.36 -4.07 8.68
CA PHE A 365 2.48 -3.17 8.40
C PHE A 365 2.74 -2.24 9.58
N PRO A 366 3.96 -2.07 10.12
CA PRO A 366 5.26 -2.57 9.62
C PRO A 366 5.42 -4.09 9.53
N HIS A 367 6.39 -4.60 8.78
CA HIS A 367 6.72 -6.03 8.85
C HIS A 367 7.26 -6.42 10.23
N LEU A 368 6.89 -7.61 10.72
CA LEU A 368 7.38 -8.16 11.97
C LEU A 368 8.66 -9.02 11.75
N PRO A 369 9.64 -8.95 12.66
CA PRO A 369 10.78 -9.86 12.70
C PRO A 369 10.34 -11.31 12.98
N GLN A 370 11.18 -12.27 12.62
CA GLN A 370 10.88 -13.71 12.71
C GLN A 370 10.51 -14.18 14.14
N GLU A 371 11.07 -13.56 15.18
CA GLU A 371 10.82 -13.87 16.59
C GLU A 371 9.38 -13.58 17.06
N PHE A 372 8.69 -12.62 16.43
CA PHE A 372 7.28 -12.29 16.71
C PHE A 372 6.31 -13.18 15.92
N GLY A 373 6.81 -14.24 15.29
CA GLY A 373 6.08 -15.03 14.30
C GLY A 373 6.25 -14.46 12.90
N ASN A 374 5.99 -15.30 11.89
CA ASN A 374 6.16 -14.92 10.50
C ASN A 374 4.80 -14.52 9.88
N PRO A 375 4.44 -13.21 9.78
CA PRO A 375 3.18 -12.78 9.14
C PRO A 375 3.04 -13.18 7.66
N ASP A 376 4.11 -13.69 7.03
CA ASP A 376 4.14 -14.00 5.62
C ASP A 376 4.17 -15.53 5.36
N ARG A 377 4.18 -16.39 6.40
CA ARG A 377 4.04 -17.86 6.24
C ARG A 377 2.62 -18.41 6.35
N GLN A 378 1.67 -17.65 6.90
CA GLN A 378 0.40 -18.16 7.47
C GLN A 378 0.55 -19.22 8.59
N ASP A 379 1.74 -19.78 8.85
CA ASP A 379 2.12 -20.42 10.12
C ASP A 379 2.13 -19.39 11.26
N LEU A 380 0.94 -18.94 11.66
CA LEU A 380 0.72 -18.69 13.06
C LEU A 380 0.80 -20.03 13.79
N ARG A 381 1.97 -20.37 14.34
CA ARG A 381 1.94 -21.07 15.64
C ARG A 381 1.06 -20.23 16.56
N PRO A 382 0.13 -20.85 17.30
CA PRO A 382 -1.25 -20.38 17.26
C PRO A 382 -1.43 -19.14 18.13
N PHE A 383 -1.13 -17.99 17.52
CA PHE A 383 -1.19 -16.67 18.13
C PHE A 383 -2.49 -15.95 17.76
N PHE A 384 -3.11 -16.34 16.64
CA PHE A 384 -4.54 -16.11 16.39
C PHE A 384 -5.25 -17.35 15.82
N ALA A 385 -4.54 -18.46 15.60
CA ALA A 385 -5.07 -19.69 14.98
C ALA A 385 -5.90 -20.58 15.93
N GLU A 386 -6.46 -19.96 16.96
CA GLU A 386 -7.32 -20.58 17.98
C GLU A 386 -8.52 -19.69 18.30
N LEU A 387 -8.38 -18.35 18.20
CA LEU A 387 -9.44 -17.33 18.34
C LEU A 387 -10.71 -17.54 17.47
N THR A 388 -10.83 -18.63 16.69
CA THR A 388 -12.00 -18.86 15.82
C THR A 388 -12.21 -20.35 15.51
N PRO A 389 -13.07 -21.06 16.25
CA PRO A 389 -13.42 -22.45 15.93
C PRO A 389 -13.86 -22.63 14.46
N GLY A 390 -13.27 -23.62 13.77
CA GLY A 390 -13.69 -24.04 12.43
C GLY A 390 -13.14 -23.28 11.22
N ARG A 391 -12.21 -22.31 11.37
CA ARG A 391 -11.66 -21.53 10.23
C ARG A 391 -10.23 -21.87 9.78
N PHE A 392 -9.67 -23.00 10.21
CA PHE A 392 -8.27 -23.38 9.90
C PHE A 392 -8.14 -24.37 8.75
N ARG A 393 -7.09 -24.21 7.93
CA ARG A 393 -6.56 -25.32 7.12
C ARG A 393 -5.41 -25.97 7.87
N LYS A 394 -5.37 -27.30 7.87
CA LYS A 394 -4.18 -28.07 8.28
C LYS A 394 -3.29 -28.26 7.05
N ASP A 395 -2.01 -28.00 7.19
CA ASP A 395 -1.01 -28.38 6.18
C ASP A 395 -0.76 -29.90 6.21
N ARG A 396 0.24 -30.37 5.44
CA ARG A 396 0.64 -31.79 5.44
C ARG A 396 1.36 -32.24 6.71
N SER A 397 1.85 -31.32 7.55
CA SER A 397 2.46 -31.62 8.85
C SER A 397 1.46 -31.64 10.02
N GLY A 398 0.22 -31.18 9.80
CA GLY A 398 -0.83 -31.05 10.81
C GLY A 398 -0.89 -29.66 11.49
N THR A 399 -0.07 -28.72 11.04
CA THR A 399 0.01 -27.33 11.51
C THR A 399 -1.20 -26.53 11.03
N ARG A 400 -1.81 -25.74 11.92
CA ARG A 400 -2.96 -24.86 11.62
C ARG A 400 -2.46 -23.56 10.97
N LEU A 401 -2.93 -23.25 9.76
CA LEU A 401 -2.61 -22.01 9.02
C LEU A 401 -3.70 -20.93 9.19
N VAL A 402 -3.30 -19.65 9.18
CA VAL A 402 -4.18 -18.47 9.28
C VAL A 402 -3.85 -17.43 8.21
N GLY A 403 -4.90 -16.95 7.53
CA GLY A 403 -4.79 -15.87 6.55
C GLY A 403 -4.78 -14.46 7.14
N ILE A 404 -4.40 -13.51 6.27
CA ILE A 404 -4.44 -12.04 6.47
C ILE A 404 -5.74 -11.54 7.15
N PRO A 405 -6.96 -12.07 6.87
CA PRO A 405 -8.19 -11.59 7.50
C PRO A 405 -8.16 -11.48 9.02
N LEU A 406 -7.58 -12.43 9.77
CA LEU A 406 -7.64 -12.39 11.23
C LEU A 406 -6.89 -11.20 11.87
N TRP A 407 -5.90 -10.61 11.18
CA TRP A 407 -5.29 -9.35 11.64
C TRP A 407 -6.16 -8.12 11.33
N LEU A 408 -6.91 -8.15 10.21
CA LEU A 408 -7.84 -7.08 9.83
C LEU A 408 -9.06 -7.02 10.77
N ASP A 409 -9.41 -8.15 11.36
CA ASP A 409 -10.53 -8.33 12.27
C ASP A 409 -10.19 -7.98 13.74
N PHE A 410 -8.91 -7.73 14.07
CA PHE A 410 -8.48 -7.37 15.43
C PHE A 410 -8.67 -5.87 15.69
N ASP A 411 -9.76 -5.50 16.37
CA ASP A 411 -10.09 -4.11 16.68
C ASP A 411 -9.41 -3.59 17.96
N HIS A 412 -8.10 -3.35 17.88
CA HIS A 412 -7.34 -2.74 18.96
C HIS A 412 -7.77 -1.29 19.29
N LEU A 413 -8.48 -0.61 18.37
CA LEU A 413 -9.04 0.73 18.60
C LEU A 413 -10.31 0.65 19.45
N GLY A 414 -11.14 -0.38 19.25
CA GLY A 414 -12.25 -0.78 20.11
C GLY A 414 -11.84 -1.43 21.44
N GLY A 415 -10.57 -1.29 21.85
CA GLY A 415 -10.07 -1.75 23.15
C GLY A 415 -9.52 -3.18 23.20
N TRP A 416 -9.62 -3.99 22.13
CA TRP A 416 -9.29 -5.41 22.20
C TRP A 416 -7.87 -5.66 22.77
N GLY A 417 -7.76 -6.61 23.70
CA GLY A 417 -6.52 -6.92 24.42
C GLY A 417 -6.10 -5.94 25.51
N SER A 418 -6.93 -4.95 25.90
CA SER A 418 -6.67 -4.13 27.10
C SER A 418 -7.36 -4.73 28.32
N GLU A 419 -6.75 -4.56 29.49
CA GLU A 419 -7.27 -5.01 30.79
C GLU A 419 -8.76 -4.66 30.97
N GLU A 420 -9.12 -3.37 30.84
CA GLU A 420 -10.52 -2.87 30.86
C GLU A 420 -11.47 -3.61 29.89
N PHE A 421 -11.02 -3.93 28.68
CA PHE A 421 -11.86 -4.61 27.68
C PHE A 421 -12.00 -6.10 27.99
N GLU A 422 -10.91 -6.75 28.40
CA GLU A 422 -10.91 -8.18 28.73
C GLU A 422 -11.65 -8.45 30.06
N GLU A 423 -11.61 -7.51 31.01
CA GLU A 423 -12.43 -7.52 32.22
C GLU A 423 -13.91 -7.31 31.89
N THR A 424 -14.28 -6.24 31.17
CA THR A 424 -15.67 -5.99 30.74
C THR A 424 -16.24 -7.17 29.95
N LEU A 425 -15.44 -7.78 29.08
CA LEU A 425 -15.84 -8.96 28.30
C LEU A 425 -16.05 -10.19 29.19
N SER A 426 -15.18 -10.41 30.19
CA SER A 426 -15.38 -11.47 31.19
C SER A 426 -16.64 -11.24 32.02
N GLU A 427 -16.88 -10.04 32.54
CA GLU A 427 -18.08 -9.70 33.32
C GLU A 427 -19.37 -9.90 32.50
N THR A 428 -19.40 -9.41 31.26
CA THR A 428 -20.54 -9.58 30.34
C THR A 428 -20.80 -11.07 30.04
N ILE A 429 -19.74 -11.89 30.01
CA ILE A 429 -19.82 -13.33 29.77
C ILE A 429 -20.33 -14.08 31.01
N GLU A 430 -19.89 -13.71 32.20
CA GLU A 430 -20.37 -14.27 33.46
C GLU A 430 -21.88 -13.97 33.63
N GLU A 431 -22.30 -12.71 33.44
CA GLU A 431 -23.71 -12.30 33.45
C GLU A 431 -24.56 -13.11 32.44
N LEU A 432 -24.08 -13.24 31.20
CA LEU A 432 -24.76 -14.03 30.18
C LEU A 432 -24.84 -15.53 30.49
N THR A 433 -23.90 -16.06 31.27
CA THR A 433 -23.85 -17.47 31.68
C THR A 433 -24.84 -17.72 32.82
N ASP A 434 -24.89 -16.82 33.80
CA ASP A 434 -25.83 -16.91 34.92
C ASP A 434 -27.27 -16.76 34.42
N LEU A 435 -27.56 -15.76 33.57
CA LEU A 435 -28.87 -15.59 32.92
C LEU A 435 -29.27 -16.79 32.04
N ALA A 436 -28.30 -17.49 31.45
CA ALA A 436 -28.55 -18.70 30.69
C ALA A 436 -29.01 -19.86 31.60
N PHE A 437 -28.36 -20.05 32.75
CA PHE A 437 -28.76 -21.07 33.72
C PHE A 437 -30.10 -20.73 34.40
N GLU A 438 -30.33 -19.48 34.81
CA GLU A 438 -31.61 -19.06 35.40
C GLU A 438 -32.79 -19.26 34.43
N LEU A 439 -32.57 -19.09 33.13
CA LEU A 439 -33.59 -19.33 32.10
C LEU A 439 -33.93 -20.82 31.92
N GLU A 440 -33.02 -21.76 32.23
CA GLU A 440 -33.32 -23.20 32.21
C GLU A 440 -34.19 -23.63 33.41
N ASP A 441 -34.06 -22.93 34.55
CA ASP A 441 -34.78 -23.21 35.81
C ASP A 441 -36.04 -22.33 36.02
N ALA A 442 -36.47 -21.55 35.01
CA ALA A 442 -37.59 -20.61 35.13
C ALA A 442 -38.94 -21.28 35.50
N GLU A 443 -39.58 -20.81 36.58
CA GLU A 443 -40.81 -21.43 37.13
C GLU A 443 -42.11 -21.06 36.39
N ASP A 444 -42.15 -19.93 35.66
CA ASP A 444 -43.34 -19.46 34.91
C ASP A 444 -43.02 -18.62 33.65
N GLU A 445 -44.06 -18.38 32.82
CA GLU A 445 -43.96 -17.64 31.54
C GLU A 445 -43.61 -16.15 31.70
N GLU A 446 -43.84 -15.54 32.87
CA GLU A 446 -43.53 -14.11 33.12
C GLU A 446 -42.04 -13.95 33.46
N ALA A 447 -41.51 -14.82 34.32
CA ALA A 447 -40.08 -14.93 34.60
C ALA A 447 -39.26 -15.30 33.35
N GLU A 448 -39.74 -16.27 32.53
CA GLU A 448 -39.07 -16.65 31.27
C GLU A 448 -38.97 -15.45 30.30
N ALA A 449 -40.03 -14.62 30.23
CA ALA A 449 -40.05 -13.44 29.36
C ALA A 449 -39.08 -12.33 29.83
N GLU A 450 -38.95 -12.12 31.14
CA GLU A 450 -38.03 -11.15 31.72
C GLU A 450 -36.55 -11.58 31.52
N LEU A 451 -36.22 -12.84 31.84
CA LEU A 451 -34.87 -13.39 31.65
C LEU A 451 -34.45 -13.37 30.17
N ARG A 452 -35.36 -13.65 29.23
CA ARG A 452 -35.09 -13.53 27.79
C ARG A 452 -34.80 -12.09 27.34
N ALA A 453 -35.41 -11.09 27.99
CA ALA A 453 -35.14 -9.68 27.67
C ALA A 453 -33.76 -9.25 28.18
N GLN A 454 -33.41 -9.64 29.42
CA GLN A 454 -32.09 -9.38 30.02
C GLN A 454 -30.97 -10.07 29.22
N LEU A 455 -31.16 -11.34 28.84
CA LEU A 455 -30.20 -12.09 28.01
C LEU A 455 -29.97 -11.41 26.65
N GLU A 456 -31.00 -10.86 26.01
CA GLU A 456 -30.85 -10.12 24.75
C GLU A 456 -30.14 -8.76 24.94
N GLU A 457 -30.35 -8.08 26.07
CA GLU A 457 -29.64 -6.82 26.39
C GLU A 457 -28.14 -7.06 26.64
N ALA A 458 -27.78 -8.04 27.48
CA ALA A 458 -26.38 -8.43 27.72
C ALA A 458 -25.71 -8.95 26.42
N ARG A 459 -26.44 -9.70 25.58
CA ARG A 459 -25.96 -10.12 24.25
C ARG A 459 -25.78 -8.91 23.31
N GLN A 460 -26.57 -7.85 23.46
CA GLN A 460 -26.36 -6.59 22.75
C GLN A 460 -25.17 -5.77 23.28
N ALA A 461 -24.73 -5.96 24.52
CA ALA A 461 -23.51 -5.37 25.07
C ALA A 461 -22.22 -6.00 24.50
N LEU A 462 -22.22 -7.30 24.16
CA LEU A 462 -21.03 -7.97 23.56
C LEU A 462 -20.46 -7.22 22.33
N PRO A 463 -19.15 -7.26 22.08
CA PRO A 463 -18.56 -6.83 20.81
C PRO A 463 -19.12 -7.61 19.60
N ASP A 464 -19.15 -7.00 18.41
CA ASP A 464 -19.57 -7.70 17.19
C ASP A 464 -18.38 -8.44 16.54
N PHE A 465 -18.20 -9.69 16.93
CA PHE A 465 -17.16 -10.60 16.42
C PHE A 465 -17.45 -11.10 14.99
N LYS A 466 -17.59 -10.18 14.02
CA LYS A 466 -17.98 -10.47 12.61
C LYS A 466 -17.18 -11.60 11.97
N SER A 467 -15.90 -11.67 12.28
CA SER A 467 -14.96 -12.69 11.80
C SER A 467 -15.20 -14.08 12.38
N TRP A 468 -15.82 -14.17 13.56
CA TRP A 468 -16.13 -15.42 14.25
C TRP A 468 -17.58 -15.88 14.01
N GLY A 469 -18.31 -15.19 13.12
CA GLY A 469 -19.71 -15.46 12.80
C GLY A 469 -20.69 -14.37 13.27
N GLY A 470 -20.17 -13.28 13.85
CA GLY A 470 -20.94 -12.28 14.57
C GLY A 470 -21.08 -12.67 16.04
N LYS A 471 -21.95 -11.95 16.75
CA LYS A 471 -22.36 -12.31 18.11
C LYS A 471 -23.00 -13.71 18.16
N PRO A 472 -22.88 -14.45 19.27
CA PRO A 472 -23.65 -15.68 19.46
C PRO A 472 -25.15 -15.42 19.24
N LYS A 473 -25.81 -16.36 18.57
CA LYS A 473 -27.20 -16.22 18.12
C LYS A 473 -28.21 -16.76 19.14
N ASP A 474 -27.76 -17.68 19.98
CA ASP A 474 -28.55 -18.35 21.01
C ASP A 474 -27.65 -18.80 22.16
N THR A 475 -28.30 -19.22 23.25
CA THR A 475 -27.70 -19.63 24.52
C THR A 475 -26.82 -20.88 24.38
N ALA A 476 -27.16 -21.80 23.48
CA ALA A 476 -26.39 -23.03 23.27
C ALA A 476 -25.09 -22.76 22.49
N GLN A 477 -25.13 -21.87 21.49
CA GLN A 477 -23.93 -21.37 20.81
C GLN A 477 -23.01 -20.62 21.78
N LEU A 478 -23.58 -19.89 22.75
CA LEU A 478 -22.84 -19.20 23.79
C LEU A 478 -22.17 -20.17 24.76
N ALA A 479 -22.92 -21.11 25.37
CA ALA A 479 -22.34 -22.10 26.29
C ALA A 479 -21.20 -22.90 25.63
N ALA A 480 -21.38 -23.35 24.38
CA ALA A 480 -20.34 -24.05 23.62
C ALA A 480 -19.11 -23.17 23.27
N TRP A 481 -19.21 -21.85 23.41
CA TRP A 481 -18.09 -20.90 23.28
C TRP A 481 -17.31 -20.71 24.58
N LEU A 482 -17.93 -21.05 25.72
CA LEU A 482 -17.46 -20.74 27.07
C LEU A 482 -16.88 -21.98 27.79
N GLU A 483 -17.37 -23.17 27.45
CA GLU A 483 -16.77 -24.45 27.90
C GLU A 483 -15.43 -24.79 27.22
N ASP A 484 -14.98 -23.97 26.25
CA ASP A 484 -13.77 -24.20 25.48
C ASP A 484 -12.53 -23.62 26.19
N GLU A 485 -11.55 -24.47 26.54
CA GLU A 485 -10.23 -24.03 27.05
C GLU A 485 -9.52 -23.08 26.07
N GLU A 486 -9.86 -23.10 24.77
CA GLU A 486 -9.36 -22.12 23.80
C GLU A 486 -9.76 -20.67 24.23
N PHE A 487 -10.92 -20.39 24.87
CA PHE A 487 -11.35 -19.02 25.25
C PHE A 487 -10.42 -18.32 26.26
N ALA A 488 -9.93 -19.02 27.28
CA ALA A 488 -8.98 -18.44 28.23
C ALA A 488 -7.64 -18.09 27.54
N ARG A 489 -7.24 -18.90 26.56
CA ARG A 489 -6.04 -18.64 25.74
C ARG A 489 -6.25 -17.44 24.82
N TRP A 490 -7.44 -17.26 24.26
CA TRP A 490 -7.81 -16.13 23.40
C TRP A 490 -7.55 -14.77 24.04
N ARG A 491 -7.78 -14.62 25.35
CA ARG A 491 -7.43 -13.40 26.10
C ARG A 491 -5.93 -13.10 26.03
N GLY A 492 -5.09 -14.06 26.39
CA GLY A 492 -3.62 -13.91 26.35
C GLY A 492 -3.08 -13.64 24.95
N GLU A 493 -3.70 -14.21 23.92
CA GLU A 493 -3.38 -13.90 22.52
C GLU A 493 -3.75 -12.45 22.15
N ARG A 494 -4.96 -11.96 22.51
CA ARG A 494 -5.37 -10.54 22.30
C ARG A 494 -4.47 -9.55 23.06
N GLU A 495 -4.14 -9.84 24.31
CA GLU A 495 -3.26 -9.03 25.15
C GLU A 495 -1.84 -8.91 24.53
N ARG A 496 -1.24 -10.03 24.10
CA ARG A 496 0.08 -10.00 23.45
C ARG A 496 0.02 -9.41 22.04
N ALA A 497 -1.10 -9.50 21.32
CA ALA A 497 -1.31 -8.82 20.05
C ALA A 497 -1.29 -7.30 20.23
N ARG A 498 -2.10 -6.80 21.16
CA ARG A 498 -2.12 -5.39 21.57
C ARG A 498 -0.73 -4.92 22.00
N LYS A 499 -0.02 -5.73 22.79
CA LYS A 499 1.37 -5.44 23.21
C LYS A 499 2.31 -5.26 22.02
N ILE A 500 2.28 -6.13 21.01
CA ILE A 500 3.10 -5.99 19.79
C ILE A 500 2.77 -4.69 19.05
N LEU A 501 1.48 -4.38 18.89
CA LEU A 501 1.05 -3.15 18.21
C LEU A 501 1.57 -1.90 18.94
N LEU A 502 1.32 -1.79 20.24
CA LEU A 502 1.65 -0.60 21.03
C LEU A 502 3.16 -0.45 21.29
N THR A 503 3.90 -1.53 21.53
CA THR A 503 5.33 -1.45 21.89
C THR A 503 6.28 -1.42 20.70
N ARG A 504 5.91 -2.01 19.55
CA ARG A 504 6.74 -2.03 18.34
C ARG A 504 6.13 -1.31 17.15
N GLN A 505 4.96 -1.73 16.68
CA GLN A 505 4.42 -1.27 15.39
C GLN A 505 4.17 0.24 15.39
N TYR A 506 3.47 0.73 16.42
CA TYR A 506 3.21 2.15 16.60
C TYR A 506 4.49 2.96 16.90
N ARG A 507 5.46 2.40 17.62
CA ARG A 507 6.78 3.02 17.84
C ARG A 507 7.51 3.26 16.51
N LEU A 508 7.52 2.28 15.62
CA LEU A 508 8.16 2.39 14.30
C LEU A 508 7.39 3.32 13.35
N LEU A 509 6.06 3.26 13.33
CA LEU A 509 5.24 4.21 12.58
C LEU A 509 5.43 5.65 13.06
N ALA A 510 5.58 5.88 14.36
CA ALA A 510 5.88 7.19 14.94
C ALA A 510 7.30 7.68 14.59
N GLU A 511 8.31 6.80 14.58
CA GLU A 511 9.66 7.15 14.15
C GLU A 511 9.70 7.49 12.65
N TYR A 512 9.13 6.62 11.80
CA TYR A 512 8.96 6.92 10.37
C TYR A 512 8.26 8.26 10.15
N ARG A 513 7.22 8.54 10.94
CA ARG A 513 6.49 9.81 10.86
C ARG A 513 7.34 11.03 11.21
N ARG A 514 8.22 10.94 12.23
CA ARG A 514 9.20 12.00 12.53
C ARG A 514 10.13 12.24 11.35
N GLN A 515 10.67 11.17 10.76
CA GLN A 515 11.59 11.29 9.62
C GLN A 515 10.89 11.82 8.37
N GLN A 516 9.68 11.36 8.07
CA GLN A 516 8.82 11.89 7.01
C GLN A 516 8.57 13.40 7.19
N LEU A 517 8.18 13.86 8.39
CA LEU A 517 7.98 15.28 8.67
C LEU A 517 9.28 16.08 8.49
N ALA A 518 10.43 15.54 8.91
CA ALA A 518 11.74 16.17 8.71
C ALA A 518 12.09 16.33 7.21
N VAL A 519 11.92 15.29 6.39
CA VAL A 519 12.13 15.37 4.92
C VAL A 519 11.20 16.40 4.30
N LEU A 520 9.90 16.34 4.61
CA LEU A 520 8.90 17.21 4.00
C LEU A 520 9.08 18.67 4.40
N ARG A 521 9.45 18.96 5.66
CA ARG A 521 9.80 20.33 6.08
C ARG A 521 11.14 20.79 5.52
N ALA A 522 12.12 19.90 5.32
CA ALA A 522 13.35 20.26 4.61
C ALA A 522 13.05 20.65 3.15
N GLY A 523 12.08 19.98 2.50
CA GLY A 523 11.70 20.25 1.12
C GLY A 523 10.74 21.43 0.91
N TYR A 524 9.69 21.55 1.72
CA TYR A 524 8.68 22.60 1.59
C TYR A 524 8.88 23.65 2.69
N GLN A 525 9.10 24.90 2.31
CA GLN A 525 9.36 26.03 3.22
C GLN A 525 8.37 27.17 2.98
N VAL A 526 8.14 28.00 4.00
CA VAL A 526 7.46 29.29 3.85
C VAL A 526 8.48 30.37 4.21
N GLN A 527 8.92 31.13 3.21
CA GLN A 527 10.02 32.10 3.36
C GLN A 527 9.55 33.43 3.97
N GLY A 528 8.28 33.78 3.78
CA GLY A 528 7.71 35.02 4.29
C GLY A 528 6.19 35.04 4.11
N ILE A 529 5.53 35.80 4.98
CA ILE A 529 4.12 36.15 4.88
C ILE A 529 4.05 37.68 4.99
N GLU A 530 3.65 38.33 3.90
CA GLU A 530 3.43 39.78 3.86
C GLU A 530 1.94 40.09 4.05
N VAL A 531 1.65 41.15 4.78
CA VAL A 531 0.30 41.50 5.23
C VAL A 531 0.08 42.99 5.01
N SER A 532 -1.03 43.35 4.39
CA SER A 532 -1.42 44.75 4.18
C SER A 532 -2.94 44.90 4.16
N GLY A 533 -3.43 46.14 4.19
CA GLY A 533 -4.86 46.44 4.25
C GLY A 533 -5.32 47.00 5.60
N GLY A 534 -6.62 46.95 5.85
CA GLY A 534 -7.28 47.55 7.00
C GLY A 534 -8.75 47.11 7.12
N SER A 535 -9.65 48.01 7.50
CA SER A 535 -11.07 47.66 7.72
C SER A 535 -11.90 47.42 6.45
N GLU A 536 -11.42 47.84 5.27
CA GLU A 536 -12.17 47.79 4.00
C GLU A 536 -11.61 46.83 2.95
N GLU A 537 -10.31 46.49 3.02
CA GLU A 537 -9.67 45.45 2.20
C GLU A 537 -8.57 44.80 3.06
N LEU A 538 -8.45 43.47 3.03
CA LEU A 538 -7.32 42.73 3.58
C LEU A 538 -6.54 42.09 2.44
N ALA A 539 -5.20 42.17 2.51
CA ALA A 539 -4.30 41.52 1.57
C ALA A 539 -3.24 40.71 2.32
N LEU A 540 -3.00 39.50 1.85
CA LEU A 540 -2.07 38.53 2.42
C LEU A 540 -1.28 37.89 1.28
N GLU A 541 0.04 37.90 1.35
CA GLU A 541 0.90 37.19 0.38
C GLU A 541 1.79 36.18 1.10
N VAL A 542 1.76 34.93 0.66
CA VAL A 542 2.49 33.81 1.27
C VAL A 542 3.53 33.31 0.27
N THR A 543 4.82 33.44 0.58
CA THR A 543 5.91 32.94 -0.27
C THR A 543 6.31 31.54 0.13
N VAL A 544 5.97 30.55 -0.71
CA VAL A 544 6.37 29.15 -0.57
C VAL A 544 7.68 28.91 -1.32
N ALA A 545 8.59 28.13 -0.74
CA ALA A 545 9.93 27.89 -1.27
C ALA A 545 10.29 26.41 -1.29
N ASN A 546 11.11 26.00 -2.27
CA ASN A 546 11.84 24.73 -2.24
C ASN A 546 13.04 24.87 -1.30
N GLY A 547 12.99 24.21 -0.15
CA GLY A 547 14.10 24.18 0.81
C GLY A 547 15.29 23.31 0.35
N THR A 548 15.09 22.39 -0.60
CA THR A 548 16.17 21.57 -1.16
C THR A 548 16.96 22.33 -2.23
N ASP A 549 18.22 21.95 -2.41
CA ASP A 549 18.95 22.09 -3.68
C ASP A 549 19.14 20.72 -4.38
N GLY A 550 18.35 19.73 -3.98
CA GLY A 550 18.45 18.35 -4.42
C GLY A 550 17.64 18.05 -5.67
N HIS A 551 16.35 18.43 -5.71
CA HIS A 551 15.42 18.14 -6.81
C HIS A 551 14.21 19.09 -6.75
N ASN A 552 13.22 18.92 -7.63
CA ASN A 552 11.99 19.73 -7.59
C ASN A 552 11.13 19.37 -6.37
N VAL A 553 10.25 20.27 -5.92
CA VAL A 553 9.21 19.93 -4.93
C VAL A 553 7.82 20.32 -5.43
N PRO A 554 6.84 19.40 -5.46
CA PRO A 554 6.99 17.94 -5.34
C PRO A 554 7.87 17.32 -6.45
N THR A 555 8.40 16.12 -6.19
CA THR A 555 9.03 15.23 -7.19
C THR A 555 8.36 13.84 -7.18
N GLY A 556 8.86 12.90 -7.98
CA GLY A 556 8.28 11.57 -8.18
C GLY A 556 6.98 11.64 -8.99
N PHE A 557 5.93 10.96 -8.55
CA PHE A 557 4.61 10.96 -9.20
C PHE A 557 3.81 12.26 -8.97
N ILE A 558 4.37 13.40 -9.41
CA ILE A 558 3.93 14.78 -9.15
C ILE A 558 2.48 15.14 -9.51
N ALA A 559 1.78 14.28 -10.25
CA ALA A 559 0.37 14.50 -10.59
C ALA A 559 -0.58 14.16 -9.42
N GLU A 560 -0.17 13.25 -8.54
CA GLU A 560 -0.94 12.85 -7.36
C GLU A 560 -0.37 13.43 -6.05
N ARG A 561 0.70 14.25 -6.12
CA ARG A 561 1.26 14.90 -4.92
C ARG A 561 0.50 16.18 -4.59
N SER A 562 -0.46 16.08 -3.66
CA SER A 562 -1.26 17.21 -3.20
C SER A 562 -0.53 18.02 -2.13
N VAL A 563 0.09 19.14 -2.53
CA VAL A 563 0.69 20.14 -1.64
C VAL A 563 0.08 21.49 -1.92
N PHE A 564 -0.52 22.11 -0.89
CA PHE A 564 -1.36 23.30 -1.04
C PHE A 564 -1.34 24.19 0.21
N LEU A 565 -1.70 25.46 0.04
CA LEU A 565 -1.92 26.38 1.16
C LEU A 565 -3.39 26.33 1.58
N GLN A 566 -3.64 26.27 2.89
CA GLN A 566 -4.94 26.64 3.46
C GLN A 566 -4.83 28.03 4.08
N VAL A 567 -5.76 28.91 3.75
CA VAL A 567 -5.89 30.26 4.32
C VAL A 567 -7.30 30.43 4.83
N HIS A 568 -7.43 30.67 6.13
CA HIS A 568 -8.72 30.84 6.80
C HIS A 568 -8.72 32.16 7.58
N VAL A 569 -9.55 33.12 7.16
CA VAL A 569 -9.68 34.43 7.80
C VAL A 569 -10.93 34.44 8.67
N THR A 570 -10.78 34.84 9.93
CA THR A 570 -11.88 35.00 10.88
C THR A 570 -11.97 36.43 11.41
N ASP A 571 -13.17 36.85 11.77
CA ASP A 571 -13.41 38.11 12.49
C ASP A 571 -13.16 37.98 14.00
N LYS A 572 -13.46 39.04 14.76
CA LYS A 572 -13.25 39.09 16.22
C LYS A 572 -14.13 38.09 16.99
N GLU A 573 -15.21 37.61 16.38
CA GLU A 573 -16.18 36.66 16.94
C GLU A 573 -15.83 35.22 16.54
N GLY A 574 -14.75 35.02 15.78
CA GLY A 574 -14.27 33.72 15.31
C GLY A 574 -15.01 33.20 14.09
N LYS A 575 -15.91 33.99 13.49
CA LYS A 575 -16.69 33.58 12.31
C LYS A 575 -15.83 33.72 11.05
N THR A 576 -15.89 32.71 10.18
CA THR A 576 -15.21 32.70 8.88
C THR A 576 -15.66 33.88 8.00
N VAL A 577 -14.69 34.65 7.52
CA VAL A 577 -14.84 35.73 6.54
C VAL A 577 -14.40 35.26 5.15
N PHE A 578 -13.28 34.52 5.08
CA PHE A 578 -12.68 34.02 3.85
C PHE A 578 -12.03 32.65 4.09
N ALA A 579 -12.10 31.77 3.09
CA ALA A 579 -11.46 30.46 3.11
C ALA A 579 -10.94 30.09 1.70
N SER A 580 -9.70 29.58 1.65
CA SER A 580 -9.09 28.97 0.47
C SER A 580 -8.25 27.76 0.90
N GLY A 581 -8.15 26.75 0.03
CA GLY A 581 -7.52 25.45 0.34
C GLY A 581 -8.31 24.59 1.34
N ASP A 582 -9.53 24.97 1.66
CA ASP A 582 -10.49 24.16 2.39
C ASP A 582 -10.94 22.95 1.54
N LEU A 583 -11.52 21.97 2.24
CA LEU A 583 -11.80 20.65 1.69
C LEU A 583 -13.30 20.45 1.48
N ASP A 584 -13.65 19.75 0.41
CA ASP A 584 -15.02 19.26 0.21
C ASP A 584 -15.34 18.09 1.18
N PRO A 585 -16.61 17.64 1.27
CA PRO A 585 -16.99 16.56 2.19
C PRO A 585 -16.36 15.18 1.92
N ASN A 586 -15.75 14.94 0.75
CA ASN A 586 -14.92 13.74 0.52
C ASN A 586 -13.48 13.94 1.02
N GLY A 587 -13.10 15.18 1.30
CA GLY A 587 -11.74 15.58 1.66
C GLY A 587 -10.91 16.07 0.48
N ASP A 588 -11.45 16.24 -0.73
CA ASP A 588 -10.69 16.83 -1.84
C ASP A 588 -10.55 18.35 -1.69
N ILE A 589 -9.47 18.91 -2.22
CA ILE A 589 -9.37 20.36 -2.43
C ILE A 589 -10.41 20.78 -3.49
N ARG A 590 -11.00 21.98 -3.36
CA ARG A 590 -12.06 22.49 -4.26
C ARG A 590 -11.56 22.91 -5.65
N ASP A 591 -10.80 22.05 -6.32
CA ASP A 591 -10.27 22.25 -7.66
C ASP A 591 -11.19 21.72 -8.77
N ARG A 592 -10.68 21.60 -10.00
CA ARG A 592 -11.44 21.14 -11.18
C ARG A 592 -11.59 19.61 -11.27
N HIS A 593 -11.12 18.86 -10.29
CA HIS A 593 -11.31 17.42 -10.16
C HIS A 593 -12.19 17.04 -8.94
N SER A 594 -12.50 17.97 -8.03
CA SER A 594 -13.45 17.72 -6.93
C SER A 594 -14.81 17.31 -7.49
N VAL A 595 -15.30 16.16 -7.02
CA VAL A 595 -16.63 15.63 -7.39
C VAL A 595 -17.74 16.59 -6.95
N TYR A 596 -17.59 17.22 -5.77
CA TYR A 596 -18.54 18.20 -5.27
C TYR A 596 -18.56 19.48 -6.10
N VAL A 597 -17.41 19.98 -6.55
CA VAL A 597 -17.34 21.13 -7.48
C VAL A 597 -18.00 20.79 -8.82
N HIS A 598 -17.80 19.58 -9.35
CA HIS A 598 -18.47 19.13 -10.57
C HIS A 598 -19.99 19.01 -10.42
N GLN A 599 -20.49 18.54 -9.28
CA GLN A 599 -21.92 18.42 -9.00
C GLN A 599 -22.57 19.78 -8.71
N GLY A 600 -21.93 20.62 -7.91
CA GLY A 600 -22.39 21.97 -7.55
C GLY A 600 -22.47 22.91 -8.76
N ALA A 601 -21.54 22.79 -9.71
CA ALA A 601 -21.57 23.53 -10.98
C ALA A 601 -22.74 23.13 -11.91
N ARG A 602 -23.64 22.23 -11.49
CA ARG A 602 -24.64 21.60 -12.36
C ARG A 602 -26.07 21.62 -11.81
N GLY A 603 -26.72 22.76 -12.04
CA GLY A 603 -28.07 22.76 -12.62
C GLY A 603 -28.09 22.26 -14.09
N SER A 604 -27.24 21.28 -14.42
CA SER A 604 -26.92 20.87 -15.81
C SER A 604 -26.94 19.34 -15.92
N LEU A 605 -27.89 18.86 -16.71
CA LEU A 605 -28.22 17.46 -16.97
C LEU A 605 -27.02 16.67 -17.54
N GLU A 606 -26.50 15.67 -16.81
CA GLU A 606 -25.63 14.54 -17.27
C GLU A 606 -24.26 14.86 -17.92
N PRO A 607 -23.22 13.98 -17.86
CA PRO A 607 -23.26 12.50 -17.77
C PRO A 607 -22.33 11.97 -16.63
N LEU A 608 -21.65 10.80 -16.59
CA LEU A 608 -21.26 9.83 -17.64
C LEU A 608 -20.96 8.39 -17.12
N TRP A 609 -21.72 7.83 -16.17
CA TRP A 609 -21.83 6.36 -16.09
C TRP A 609 -23.18 5.80 -15.58
N ARG A 610 -23.85 6.43 -14.58
CA ARG A 610 -25.21 6.13 -14.03
C ARG A 610 -25.54 4.66 -13.66
N PHE A 611 -26.30 4.36 -12.61
CA PHE A 611 -27.45 5.07 -12.01
C PHE A 611 -27.38 5.09 -10.47
N PRO A 612 -28.04 6.09 -9.86
CA PRO A 612 -29.07 5.81 -8.87
C PRO A 612 -30.46 6.18 -9.42
N THR A 613 -31.48 5.40 -9.06
CA THR A 613 -32.89 5.66 -9.44
C THR A 613 -33.62 6.61 -8.49
N GLU A 614 -33.04 6.88 -7.32
CA GLU A 614 -33.51 7.87 -6.35
C GLU A 614 -32.61 9.11 -6.41
N PRO A 615 -33.16 10.34 -6.32
CA PRO A 615 -32.35 11.54 -6.19
C PRO A 615 -31.60 11.52 -4.86
N PHE A 616 -30.27 11.49 -4.90
CA PHE A 616 -29.46 11.82 -3.73
C PHE A 616 -29.90 13.22 -3.23
N PRO A 617 -30.12 13.42 -1.92
CA PRO A 617 -30.44 14.73 -1.39
C PRO A 617 -29.30 15.68 -1.78
N LEU A 618 -29.64 16.73 -2.54
CA LEU A 618 -28.68 17.72 -3.02
C LEU A 618 -28.00 18.36 -1.81
N GLY A 619 -26.73 17.99 -1.60
CA GLY A 619 -25.86 18.71 -0.68
C GLY A 619 -25.70 20.17 -1.11
N PRO A 620 -25.15 21.03 -0.24
CA PRO A 620 -24.87 22.42 -0.62
C PRO A 620 -23.98 22.46 -1.86
N VAL A 621 -24.28 23.38 -2.77
CA VAL A 621 -23.44 23.65 -3.96
C VAL A 621 -22.06 24.09 -3.48
N VAL A 622 -21.05 23.28 -3.78
CA VAL A 622 -19.65 23.61 -3.49
C VAL A 622 -19.06 24.32 -4.71
N GLU A 623 -18.70 25.59 -4.55
CA GLU A 623 -18.01 26.34 -5.59
C GLU A 623 -16.52 25.99 -5.64
N ARG A 624 -15.94 26.07 -6.85
CA ARG A 624 -14.49 25.95 -7.06
C ARG A 624 -13.78 27.10 -6.33
N ASP A 625 -12.71 26.78 -5.61
CA ASP A 625 -11.81 27.80 -5.04
C ASP A 625 -11.00 28.49 -6.17
N PRO A 626 -11.15 29.82 -6.37
CA PRO A 626 -10.38 30.57 -7.36
C PRO A 626 -9.01 31.06 -6.82
N TYR A 627 -8.79 31.01 -5.51
CA TYR A 627 -7.56 31.44 -4.83
C TYR A 627 -6.61 30.27 -4.46
N LEU A 628 -7.00 29.04 -4.78
CA LEU A 628 -6.27 27.82 -4.47
C LEU A 628 -4.82 27.85 -4.98
N PHE A 629 -3.87 27.96 -4.06
CA PHE A 629 -2.46 27.66 -4.32
C PHE A 629 -2.22 26.16 -4.15
N SER A 630 -1.77 25.50 -5.21
CA SER A 630 -1.37 24.09 -5.19
C SER A 630 -0.13 23.87 -6.08
N LEU A 631 0.76 22.99 -5.62
CA LEU A 631 1.91 22.50 -6.37
C LEU A 631 1.64 21.14 -7.05
N GLN A 632 0.40 20.63 -6.95
CA GLN A 632 -0.01 19.40 -7.63
C GLN A 632 -0.05 19.61 -9.15
N SER A 633 0.81 18.89 -9.87
CA SER A 633 0.80 18.91 -11.34
C SER A 633 -0.42 18.17 -11.89
N LYS A 634 -0.78 18.39 -13.16
CA LYS A 634 -1.96 17.75 -13.76
C LYS A 634 -1.60 17.07 -15.08
N PHE A 635 -2.15 15.88 -15.35
CA PHE A 635 -2.06 15.29 -16.68
C PHE A 635 -2.96 16.07 -17.63
N ILE A 636 -2.40 16.51 -18.75
CA ILE A 636 -3.13 17.15 -19.82
C ILE A 636 -3.15 16.19 -21.00
N THR A 637 -4.33 15.86 -21.50
CA THR A 637 -4.51 15.00 -22.66
C THR A 637 -5.23 15.75 -23.78
N ARG A 638 -4.84 15.48 -25.03
CA ARG A 638 -5.42 16.07 -26.22
C ARG A 638 -6.50 15.15 -26.80
N ASN A 639 -7.69 15.70 -27.00
CA ASN A 639 -8.83 14.99 -27.58
C ASN A 639 -8.77 15.02 -29.12
N ASN A 640 -9.37 14.03 -29.80
CA ASN A 640 -9.43 13.95 -31.27
C ASN A 640 -9.99 15.22 -31.97
N ARG A 641 -10.85 15.99 -31.29
CA ARG A 641 -11.40 17.27 -31.79
C ARG A 641 -10.51 18.49 -31.48
N GLY A 642 -9.24 18.28 -31.19
CA GLY A 642 -8.20 19.32 -31.09
C GLY A 642 -8.03 19.97 -29.72
N GLY A 643 -9.07 20.01 -28.88
CA GLY A 643 -9.01 20.58 -27.52
C GLY A 643 -8.26 19.70 -26.52
N GLU A 644 -7.69 20.31 -25.49
CA GLU A 644 -7.04 19.63 -24.36
C GLU A 644 -7.95 19.58 -23.13
N ARG A 645 -7.73 18.61 -22.25
CA ARG A 645 -8.38 18.50 -20.93
C ARG A 645 -7.42 17.97 -19.87
N GLU A 646 -7.66 18.37 -18.62
CA GLU A 646 -7.06 17.74 -17.44
C GLU A 646 -7.60 16.30 -17.30
N GLN A 647 -6.77 15.38 -16.79
CA GLN A 647 -7.14 14.02 -16.39
C GLN A 647 -6.45 13.64 -15.08
N ILE A 648 -7.05 12.67 -14.38
CA ILE A 648 -6.56 12.13 -13.11
C ILE A 648 -5.53 11.03 -13.38
N LEU A 649 -5.87 10.01 -14.17
CA LEU A 649 -4.90 8.97 -14.58
C LEU A 649 -4.16 9.37 -15.86
N ALA A 650 -2.90 8.91 -15.98
CA ALA A 650 -2.07 9.01 -17.18
C ALA A 650 -2.53 8.09 -18.35
N ALA A 651 -3.82 7.77 -18.44
CA ALA A 651 -4.43 6.91 -19.44
C ALA A 651 -5.22 7.74 -20.47
N ASN A 652 -5.01 7.49 -21.76
CA ASN A 652 -5.71 8.17 -22.84
C ASN A 652 -7.11 7.55 -23.09
N LEU A 653 -8.02 7.74 -22.13
CA LEU A 653 -9.42 7.28 -22.12
C LEU A 653 -10.29 7.75 -23.31
N SER A 654 -9.81 8.63 -24.20
CA SER A 654 -10.64 9.23 -25.27
C SER A 654 -9.85 9.49 -26.57
N LEU A 655 -9.71 8.45 -27.39
CA LEU A 655 -9.16 8.53 -28.75
C LEU A 655 -10.00 7.78 -29.81
N ASP A 656 -11.27 7.45 -29.49
CA ASP A 656 -12.11 6.43 -30.16
C ASP A 656 -11.63 4.98 -29.89
N PRO A 657 -12.51 3.97 -29.82
CA PRO A 657 -12.20 2.71 -29.14
C PRO A 657 -11.39 1.76 -30.03
N LEU A 658 -10.09 1.62 -29.70
CA LEU A 658 -9.27 0.40 -29.72
C LEU A 658 -7.80 0.81 -29.43
N PRO A 659 -7.29 0.66 -28.19
CA PRO A 659 -5.94 1.10 -27.84
C PRO A 659 -4.86 0.18 -28.44
N PHE A 660 -4.52 0.40 -29.71
CA PHE A 660 -3.37 -0.24 -30.35
C PHE A 660 -2.12 0.63 -30.16
N LEU A 661 -1.35 0.37 -29.09
CA LEU A 661 -0.10 1.05 -28.75
C LEU A 661 0.99 0.75 -29.81
N ARG A 662 1.02 1.54 -30.89
CA ARG A 662 2.15 1.50 -31.84
C ARG A 662 3.37 2.20 -31.24
N PRO A 663 4.59 1.68 -31.48
CA PRO A 663 5.81 2.44 -31.30
C PRO A 663 5.72 3.79 -32.04
N PRO A 664 6.27 4.89 -31.49
CA PRO A 664 6.23 6.19 -32.14
C PRO A 664 6.93 6.16 -33.50
N THR A 665 6.26 6.63 -34.56
CA THR A 665 6.87 6.80 -35.90
C THR A 665 7.75 8.05 -36.01
N SER A 666 7.92 8.80 -34.92
CA SER A 666 8.77 9.98 -34.83
C SER A 666 9.54 9.99 -33.51
N SER A 667 10.74 10.58 -33.51
CA SER A 667 11.59 10.64 -32.31
C SER A 667 10.92 11.46 -31.21
N ARG A 668 10.50 10.79 -30.13
CA ARG A 668 10.01 11.44 -28.91
C ARG A 668 11.14 11.93 -28.00
N VAL A 669 12.37 11.44 -28.20
CA VAL A 669 13.57 11.89 -27.48
C VAL A 669 13.82 13.39 -27.71
N LEU A 670 13.56 13.90 -28.91
CA LEU A 670 13.71 15.33 -29.24
C LEU A 670 12.59 16.21 -28.67
N ASN A 671 11.38 15.65 -28.49
CA ASN A 671 10.19 16.42 -28.12
C ASN A 671 9.81 16.32 -26.63
N GLY A 672 10.42 15.39 -25.88
CA GLY A 672 10.20 15.20 -24.44
C GLY A 672 8.81 14.65 -24.04
N GLN A 673 7.87 14.47 -24.97
CA GLN A 673 6.49 14.09 -24.70
C GLN A 673 5.85 13.31 -25.88
N PRO A 674 4.83 12.47 -25.64
CA PRO A 674 3.99 11.92 -26.69
C PRO A 674 3.01 12.97 -27.26
N LEU A 675 2.53 12.75 -28.49
CA LEU A 675 1.67 13.71 -29.22
C LEU A 675 0.27 13.95 -28.60
N GLY A 676 -0.14 13.13 -27.63
CA GLY A 676 -1.49 13.13 -27.05
C GLY A 676 -1.57 13.41 -25.56
N SER A 677 -0.45 13.45 -24.83
CA SER A 677 -0.44 13.68 -23.38
C SER A 677 0.84 14.36 -22.88
N ARG A 678 0.71 15.18 -21.84
CA ARG A 678 1.81 15.88 -21.16
C ARG A 678 1.49 16.10 -19.68
N ILE A 679 2.50 16.39 -18.87
CA ILE A 679 2.29 16.89 -17.49
C ILE A 679 2.37 18.41 -17.52
N HIS A 680 1.33 19.10 -17.04
CA HIS A 680 1.44 20.51 -16.71
C HIS A 680 2.17 20.61 -15.36
N ARG A 681 3.49 20.82 -15.42
CA ARG A 681 4.32 20.96 -14.22
C ARG A 681 4.06 22.29 -13.53
N VAL A 682 3.77 22.23 -12.24
CA VAL A 682 3.58 23.40 -11.38
C VAL A 682 4.38 23.33 -10.07
N GLY A 683 5.29 22.37 -9.92
CA GLY A 683 6.22 22.30 -8.79
C GLY A 683 7.20 23.49 -8.73
N LEU A 684 8.13 23.46 -7.78
CA LEU A 684 9.21 24.43 -7.60
C LEU A 684 10.56 23.77 -7.85
N GLU A 685 11.39 24.36 -8.71
CA GLU A 685 12.78 23.97 -8.95
C GLU A 685 13.64 24.07 -7.68
N PRO A 686 14.84 23.44 -7.61
CA PRO A 686 15.77 23.57 -6.49
C PRO A 686 15.98 25.03 -6.07
N LYS A 687 15.75 25.35 -4.79
CA LYS A 687 15.78 26.71 -4.21
C LYS A 687 14.83 27.76 -4.82
N ALA A 688 13.90 27.37 -5.69
CA ALA A 688 12.91 28.29 -6.27
C ALA A 688 11.79 28.65 -5.29
N THR A 689 11.10 29.76 -5.57
CA THR A 689 10.04 30.34 -4.73
C THR A 689 8.81 30.69 -5.54
N ARG A 690 7.62 30.68 -4.93
CA ARG A 690 6.39 31.22 -5.53
C ARG A 690 5.52 31.87 -4.46
N ALA A 691 5.10 33.10 -4.74
CA ALA A 691 4.13 33.83 -3.93
C ALA A 691 2.68 33.41 -4.25
N ALA A 692 1.84 33.38 -3.22
CA ALA A 692 0.41 33.17 -3.29
C ALA A 692 -0.30 34.40 -2.68
N SER A 693 -0.97 35.19 -3.51
CA SER A 693 -1.60 36.45 -3.09
C SER A 693 -3.12 36.26 -2.89
N TYR A 694 -3.60 36.61 -1.70
CA TYR A 694 -4.99 36.54 -1.29
C TYR A 694 -5.52 37.94 -1.01
N LYS A 695 -6.73 38.25 -1.48
CA LYS A 695 -7.41 39.52 -1.22
C LYS A 695 -8.83 39.29 -0.73
N VAL A 696 -9.20 39.96 0.36
CA VAL A 696 -10.55 39.92 0.95
C VAL A 696 -11.12 41.34 0.84
N GLY A 697 -12.09 41.52 -0.06
CA GLY A 697 -12.72 42.80 -0.32
C GLY A 697 -13.80 43.17 0.70
N ALA A 698 -14.25 44.43 0.63
CA ALA A 698 -15.30 44.98 1.50
C ALA A 698 -16.64 44.20 1.44
N ASP A 699 -16.90 43.49 0.34
CA ASP A 699 -18.06 42.63 0.14
C ASP A 699 -18.05 41.40 1.07
N LEU A 700 -16.88 40.78 1.27
CA LEU A 700 -16.70 39.65 2.19
C LEU A 700 -16.59 40.12 3.65
N LEU A 701 -16.07 41.32 3.89
CA LEU A 701 -15.96 41.94 5.21
C LEU A 701 -17.31 42.50 5.72
N ALA A 702 -18.31 42.64 4.85
CA ALA A 702 -19.61 43.21 5.20
C ALA A 702 -20.34 42.37 6.26
N GLY A 703 -20.68 43.00 7.40
CA GLY A 703 -21.34 42.33 8.52
C GLY A 703 -20.41 41.49 9.41
N HIS A 704 -19.09 41.55 9.20
CA HIS A 704 -18.07 40.88 9.99
C HIS A 704 -17.19 41.92 10.71
N PRO A 705 -17.30 42.11 12.03
CA PRO A 705 -16.56 43.16 12.73
C PRO A 705 -15.12 42.75 13.06
N GLY A 706 -14.14 43.55 12.60
CA GLY A 706 -12.74 43.38 13.00
C GLY A 706 -12.46 43.61 14.51
N PRO A 707 -11.25 43.30 15.00
CA PRO A 707 -10.06 42.92 14.24
C PRO A 707 -10.16 41.53 13.60
N TYR A 708 -9.48 41.35 12.48
CA TYR A 708 -9.44 40.08 11.75
C TYR A 708 -8.14 39.33 12.02
N LYS A 709 -8.22 38.00 11.96
CA LYS A 709 -7.05 37.11 11.99
C LYS A 709 -7.06 36.19 10.77
N ALA A 710 -5.89 35.80 10.27
CA ALA A 710 -5.77 34.64 9.38
C ALA A 710 -5.01 33.50 10.03
N ARG A 711 -5.42 32.27 9.72
CA ARG A 711 -4.64 31.05 9.94
C ARG A 711 -4.16 30.56 8.58
N VAL A 712 -2.84 30.48 8.41
CA VAL A 712 -2.18 30.04 7.18
C VAL A 712 -1.49 28.72 7.45
N ARG A 713 -1.75 27.70 6.63
CA ARG A 713 -1.15 26.36 6.74
C ARG A 713 -0.57 25.92 5.41
N LEU A 714 0.65 25.38 5.42
CA LEU A 714 1.17 24.60 4.29
C LEU A 714 0.89 23.13 4.56
N VAL A 715 0.07 22.50 3.70
CA VAL A 715 -0.46 21.16 3.90
C VAL A 715 -0.01 20.23 2.77
N THR A 716 0.33 18.99 3.12
CA THR A 716 0.65 17.92 2.18
C THR A 716 -0.20 16.67 2.46
N GLY A 717 -0.52 15.91 1.41
CA GLY A 717 -1.14 14.58 1.49
C GLY A 717 -0.50 13.60 0.51
N MET A 718 -0.59 12.31 0.82
CA MET A 718 -0.02 11.21 0.03
C MET A 718 -0.56 11.20 -1.41
N VAL A 719 -1.89 11.17 -1.53
CA VAL A 719 -2.65 11.26 -2.79
C VAL A 719 -3.92 12.10 -2.58
N PRO A 720 -4.53 12.68 -3.63
CA PRO A 720 -5.87 13.26 -3.54
C PRO A 720 -6.96 12.17 -3.48
N VAL A 721 -8.17 12.52 -3.00
CA VAL A 721 -9.27 11.56 -2.80
C VAL A 721 -10.00 11.28 -4.13
N ASN A 722 -9.99 12.22 -5.07
CA ASN A 722 -10.50 12.03 -6.43
C ASN A 722 -9.86 10.82 -7.15
N LEU A 723 -8.59 10.49 -6.86
CA LEU A 723 -7.92 9.29 -7.35
C LEU A 723 -8.61 8.03 -6.81
N ILE A 724 -8.93 8.01 -5.52
CA ILE A 724 -9.64 6.90 -4.87
C ILE A 724 -11.00 6.66 -5.54
N HIS A 725 -11.72 7.72 -5.90
CA HIS A 725 -12.96 7.61 -6.66
C HIS A 725 -12.76 7.01 -8.07
N VAL A 726 -11.69 7.40 -8.77
CA VAL A 726 -11.39 6.92 -10.14
C VAL A 726 -10.95 5.46 -10.20
N ILE A 727 -10.35 4.93 -9.12
CA ILE A 727 -9.84 3.55 -9.06
C ILE A 727 -10.76 2.58 -8.30
N ALA A 728 -11.85 3.06 -7.69
CA ALA A 728 -12.70 2.26 -6.79
C ALA A 728 -13.41 1.07 -7.46
N ASP A 729 -13.64 1.09 -8.78
CA ASP A 729 -14.40 0.05 -9.49
C ASP A 729 -13.65 -1.27 -9.70
N VAL A 730 -12.32 -1.29 -9.52
CA VAL A 730 -11.55 -2.55 -9.48
C VAL A 730 -11.47 -3.18 -8.08
N GLY A 731 -11.99 -2.48 -7.05
CA GLY A 731 -11.89 -2.88 -5.65
C GLY A 731 -10.53 -2.54 -5.02
N PHE A 732 -10.46 -2.73 -3.70
CA PHE A 732 -9.24 -2.55 -2.89
C PHE A 732 -8.91 -3.86 -2.16
N ASP A 733 -7.62 -4.10 -1.91
CA ASP A 733 -7.17 -5.20 -1.04
C ASP A 733 -7.69 -5.03 0.41
N TYR A 734 -7.50 -6.07 1.23
CA TYR A 734 -7.77 -6.05 2.67
C TYR A 734 -9.23 -5.79 3.07
N GLY A 735 -10.18 -6.03 2.16
CA GLY A 735 -11.62 -5.80 2.40
C GLY A 735 -11.99 -4.33 2.60
N MET A 736 -11.08 -3.38 2.31
CA MET A 736 -11.32 -1.95 2.55
C MET A 736 -12.36 -1.41 1.57
N SER A 737 -13.34 -0.66 2.08
CA SER A 737 -14.24 0.09 1.20
C SER A 737 -13.54 1.33 0.62
N PRO A 738 -14.03 1.91 -0.49
CA PRO A 738 -13.52 3.20 -0.99
C PRO A 738 -13.58 4.32 0.07
N ARG A 739 -14.56 4.25 0.99
CA ARG A 739 -14.70 5.17 2.12
C ARG A 739 -13.60 4.98 3.17
N ASP A 740 -13.18 3.75 3.43
CA ASP A 740 -12.10 3.46 4.37
C ASP A 740 -10.75 3.92 3.82
N VAL A 741 -10.50 3.67 2.53
CA VAL A 741 -9.30 4.16 1.83
C VAL A 741 -9.26 5.69 1.82
N ALA A 742 -10.35 6.37 1.44
CA ALA A 742 -10.43 7.83 1.48
C ALA A 742 -10.22 8.38 2.90
N ARG A 743 -10.85 7.76 3.92
CA ARG A 743 -10.67 8.12 5.33
C ARG A 743 -9.21 7.93 5.77
N GLY A 744 -8.54 6.86 5.35
CA GLY A 744 -7.11 6.65 5.61
C GLY A 744 -6.22 7.71 4.96
N VAL A 745 -6.52 8.12 3.72
CA VAL A 745 -5.78 9.18 3.01
C VAL A 745 -5.98 10.58 3.63
N VAL A 746 -7.15 10.87 4.19
CA VAL A 746 -7.41 12.18 4.82
C VAL A 746 -6.94 12.20 6.27
N ASN A 747 -7.32 11.19 7.06
CA ASN A 747 -7.15 11.17 8.51
C ASN A 747 -5.98 10.31 9.00
N GLY A 748 -5.51 9.34 8.21
CA GLY A 748 -4.44 8.42 8.61
C GLY A 748 -4.81 7.52 9.78
N PHE A 749 -3.83 7.13 10.59
CA PHE A 749 -4.02 6.31 11.78
C PHE A 749 -3.89 7.15 13.05
N SER A 750 -4.88 7.08 13.94
CA SER A 750 -4.80 7.74 15.26
C SER A 750 -4.83 6.69 16.35
N ALA A 751 -3.76 6.64 17.16
CA ALA A 751 -3.67 5.78 18.34
C ALA A 751 -2.91 6.50 19.47
N ARG A 752 -3.23 6.16 20.72
CA ARG A 752 -2.50 6.63 21.90
C ARG A 752 -1.23 5.79 22.08
N ILE A 753 -0.08 6.43 22.36
CA ILE A 753 1.22 5.77 22.52
C ILE A 753 1.81 6.17 23.90
N PRO A 754 2.42 5.24 24.66
CA PRO A 754 3.16 5.57 25.89
C PRO A 754 4.38 6.48 25.67
N ALA A 755 4.70 7.28 26.69
CA ALA A 755 5.57 8.47 26.56
C ALA A 755 7.07 8.16 26.43
N SER A 756 7.49 6.99 26.90
CA SER A 756 8.89 6.75 27.27
C SER A 756 9.50 5.60 26.47
N PRO A 757 10.77 5.74 26.04
CA PRO A 757 11.50 4.65 25.42
C PRO A 757 11.87 3.61 26.47
N THR A 758 11.09 2.53 26.56
CA THR A 758 11.57 1.31 27.22
C THR A 758 12.76 0.81 26.40
N THR A 759 13.95 0.75 27.00
CA THR A 759 15.16 0.22 26.37
C THR A 759 14.95 -1.24 26.00
N VAL A 760 14.72 -1.52 24.72
CA VAL A 760 14.75 -2.87 24.17
C VAL A 760 16.21 -3.30 24.08
N THR A 761 16.63 -4.17 25.00
CA THR A 761 17.91 -4.89 24.87
C THR A 761 17.84 -5.92 23.73
N PRO A 762 18.97 -6.32 23.11
CA PRO A 762 19.00 -7.17 21.90
C PRO A 762 18.46 -8.61 22.02
N LEU A 763 17.75 -8.96 23.10
CA LEU A 763 17.32 -10.32 23.45
C LEU A 763 15.82 -10.40 23.82
N GLY A 764 14.98 -9.57 23.19
CA GLY A 764 13.56 -9.88 22.92
C GLY A 764 12.54 -9.80 24.06
N LEU A 765 12.93 -9.77 25.35
CA LEU A 765 11.99 -9.66 26.47
C LEU A 765 12.47 -8.72 27.58
N THR A 766 11.67 -7.69 27.87
CA THR A 766 11.61 -7.04 29.19
C THR A 766 10.16 -7.04 29.65
N GLU A 767 9.93 -7.28 30.94
CA GLU A 767 8.63 -7.09 31.55
C GLU A 767 8.19 -5.63 31.40
N VAL A 768 6.98 -5.43 30.88
CA VAL A 768 6.28 -4.16 31.04
C VAL A 768 5.65 -4.25 32.42
N SER A 769 6.13 -3.48 33.39
CA SER A 769 5.39 -3.35 34.65
C SER A 769 3.99 -2.84 34.32
N SER A 770 2.95 -3.34 34.99
CA SER A 770 1.53 -2.95 34.80
C SER A 770 1.20 -1.48 35.12
N LYS A 771 2.23 -0.62 35.23
CA LYS A 771 2.18 0.83 35.46
C LYS A 771 3.16 1.59 34.55
N ALA A 772 3.34 1.14 33.32
CA ALA A 772 3.96 1.97 32.30
C ALA A 772 2.98 3.10 31.94
N ASP A 773 3.26 4.32 32.39
CA ASP A 773 2.42 5.49 32.09
C ASP A 773 2.23 5.66 30.57
N LEU A 774 1.00 5.37 30.13
CA LEU A 774 0.50 5.80 28.84
C LEU A 774 0.40 7.32 28.92
N SER A 775 1.33 8.07 28.32
CA SER A 775 1.11 9.51 28.14
C SER A 775 -0.20 9.72 27.41
N GLU A 776 -1.02 10.63 27.91
CA GLU A 776 -2.34 10.89 27.35
C GLU A 776 -2.29 11.48 25.93
N GLU A 777 -1.12 11.90 25.44
CA GLU A 777 -0.95 12.47 24.11
C GLU A 777 -0.86 11.38 23.02
N PRO A 778 -1.87 11.25 22.13
CA PRO A 778 -1.77 10.38 20.98
C PRO A 778 -0.78 10.94 19.95
N VAL A 779 0.14 10.08 19.49
CA VAL A 779 0.85 10.35 18.25
C VAL A 779 -0.13 10.17 17.10
N GLN A 780 -0.76 11.28 16.71
CA GLN A 780 -1.68 11.33 15.59
C GLN A 780 -0.89 11.16 14.28
N LEU A 781 -0.91 9.96 13.69
CA LEU A 781 -0.35 9.69 12.35
C LEU A 781 -1.32 10.23 11.30
N SER A 782 -1.54 11.55 11.30
CA SER A 782 -2.56 12.20 10.47
C SER A 782 -2.30 11.99 8.97
N GLY A 783 -3.33 11.66 8.21
CA GLY A 783 -3.20 11.38 6.77
C GLY A 783 -2.72 12.61 6.01
N ARG A 784 -3.32 13.77 6.27
CA ARG A 784 -2.77 15.06 5.84
C ARG A 784 -1.90 15.68 6.92
N GLN A 785 -0.78 16.25 6.48
CA GLN A 785 0.26 16.79 7.36
C GLN A 785 0.27 18.31 7.22
N VAL A 786 0.13 19.02 8.33
CA VAL A 786 0.40 20.46 8.40
C VAL A 786 1.90 20.61 8.62
N LEU A 787 2.62 21.02 7.58
CA LEU A 787 4.07 21.20 7.63
C LEU A 787 4.43 22.46 8.39
N TRP A 788 3.70 23.54 8.13
CA TRP A 788 3.86 24.83 8.81
C TRP A 788 2.48 25.43 9.08
N GLU A 789 2.33 26.11 10.21
CA GLU A 789 1.13 26.86 10.57
C GLU A 789 1.55 28.26 11.07
N TYR A 790 0.78 29.28 10.70
CA TYR A 790 1.00 30.67 11.09
C TYR A 790 -0.33 31.31 11.48
N GLU A 791 -0.33 32.08 12.56
CA GLU A 791 -1.39 33.03 12.87
C GLU A 791 -0.95 34.43 12.43
N VAL A 792 -1.86 35.14 11.78
CA VAL A 792 -1.68 36.52 11.30
C VAL A 792 -2.72 37.40 11.98
N ASP A 793 -2.28 38.48 12.61
CA ASP A 793 -3.14 39.54 13.14
C ASP A 793 -3.06 40.75 12.18
N PHE A 794 -4.15 41.01 11.45
CA PHE A 794 -4.21 42.11 10.47
C PHE A 794 -4.22 43.50 11.12
N ALA A 795 -4.67 43.62 12.37
CA ALA A 795 -4.70 44.91 13.06
C ALA A 795 -3.31 45.32 13.59
N GLN A 796 -2.47 44.34 13.92
CA GLN A 796 -1.08 44.56 14.35
C GLN A 796 -0.05 44.42 13.21
N GLY A 797 -0.46 43.92 12.04
CA GLY A 797 0.47 43.53 10.97
C GLY A 797 1.42 42.41 11.40
N LYS A 798 1.01 41.59 12.38
CA LYS A 798 1.89 40.65 13.07
C LYS A 798 1.66 39.23 12.56
N VAL A 799 2.75 38.59 12.13
CA VAL A 799 2.79 37.16 11.80
C VAL A 799 3.47 36.41 12.95
N ALA A 800 2.85 35.33 13.42
CA ALA A 800 3.40 34.42 14.41
C ALA A 800 3.37 33.00 13.86
N GLN A 801 4.54 32.37 13.74
CA GLN A 801 4.61 30.94 13.44
C GLN A 801 4.07 30.15 14.64
N LEU A 802 3.09 29.29 14.39
CA LEU A 802 2.62 28.30 15.35
C LEU A 802 3.40 27.00 15.12
N VAL A 803 3.79 26.33 16.19
CA VAL A 803 4.25 24.95 16.09
C VAL A 803 3.03 24.09 15.75
N PRO A 804 2.97 23.38 14.61
CA PRO A 804 1.88 22.47 14.32
C PRO A 804 1.79 21.41 15.42
N ALA A 805 0.57 21.04 15.83
CA ALA A 805 0.31 20.27 17.05
C ALA A 805 0.71 18.77 16.99
N ALA A 806 1.97 18.48 16.69
CA ALA A 806 2.53 17.12 16.61
C ALA A 806 4.02 17.04 17.02
N GLU A 807 4.62 18.11 17.56
CA GLU A 807 6.06 18.16 17.90
C GLU A 807 6.37 18.97 19.17
N SER A 808 5.77 18.59 20.31
CA SER A 808 6.21 19.07 21.62
C SER A 808 6.65 17.92 22.53
N LYS A 809 7.93 17.53 22.36
CA LYS A 809 8.73 16.52 23.09
C LYS A 809 8.68 15.10 22.53
#